data_AF-A0A8X7NZW8-F1
#
_entry.id   AF-A0A8X7NZW8-F1
#
_cell.length_a   1.000
_cell.length_b   1.000
_cell.length_c   1.000
_cell.angle_alpha   90.00
_cell.angle_beta   90.00
_cell.angle_gamma   90.00
#
_symmetry.space_group_name_H-M   'P 1'
#
loop_
_entity.id
_entity.type
_entity.pdbx_description
1 polymer ?
#
loop_
_entity_poly.entity_id
_entity_poly.type
_entity_poly.pdbx_seq_one_letter_code
_entity_poly.pdbx_strand_id
1 'polypeptide(L)'
;MTVAIRSFSSPYWEVRNSATLAYTALLRRMVGFLNVQKRGSARRGLTGLEFFHRYPLLHPFIYGELKAATDMLDTSGPSDSNLANHVHPSLWPILILLSRLKPSPIASESGDDLDPFVFMPFIMKCSTQSNLRVRVLASRALVGLVSNEKLQSVLLSIASTLPSNEVQGGPFNYLHGVLLQLGNLLDTNCRDLADDSKKDQIIEQLVNVLSKCTWMASPLLCPCPIISTSFLRVLVHMRAIGCTCSESKNLRDVYKLHLDLSTSCLDADASYGFSYYDPTVAELREQAAVSYFGCVFQPSDEAAEVFQITQRPNLQLQKVPEALDFPDLKDRLLRCISDQSYEVRLATLKWFLQFLKSEDSSFSETGSIWHWTNNGLQVMLLDLLEKEKNHRCENYILRILCQWNLLMFKKASNGESVVEGIYVGSLSYDSVIHLWGRLTSLYESTRHVKTRGTLMSCLAICVKHLTGLFFDENESEKEEEPRWSCVIDCVSYFVNLVKEKSSSSEQVNVRQASAEAIIASGILEQAKLIGPLVSNHDQTLSPSKFQNACDVYAYQILEMWFTCIKLLEDEDDLIRSKLATDVQKCFSAAVEVPTQVEKVLELSFDHLSSVFGHWNEYFLYLSRWVFDTADYTAPLKGGGDLVRRVFDKEIDNHHEEKLLILQFCCDHLQKLANRDLPQAQLLDWRSKFQSKLLSFAKDHVGKQRESWVGGVGNHKDVFLPLYGNLLGLYVFSNCIFRFSTDSNDKKAMVADMVELGEALKPFLRNPLVSNMFRVVVRLHEKSMDNSLVDLSSVLAGEIWEGFDPYFLLR
;
A
#
# COMPACT_ATOMS: atom_id res chain seq x y z
N MET A 1 -19.57 35.29 7.57
CA MET A 1 -19.63 34.23 8.60
C MET A 1 -20.86 34.40 9.49
N THR A 2 -21.00 35.53 10.19
CA THR A 2 -22.16 35.86 11.06
C THR A 2 -23.53 35.58 10.43
N VAL A 3 -23.78 36.08 9.21
CA VAL A 3 -25.04 35.85 8.49
C VAL A 3 -25.31 34.37 8.26
N ALA A 4 -24.29 33.61 7.85
CA ALA A 4 -24.42 32.17 7.64
C ALA A 4 -24.75 31.45 8.95
N ILE A 5 -24.08 31.79 10.06
CA ILE A 5 -24.34 31.19 11.39
C ILE A 5 -25.77 31.48 11.86
N ARG A 6 -26.22 32.73 11.78
CA ARG A 6 -27.60 33.09 12.14
C ARG A 6 -28.64 32.41 11.26
N SER A 7 -28.34 32.21 9.98
CA SER A 7 -29.26 31.59 9.04
C SER A 7 -29.55 30.12 9.33
N PHE A 8 -28.78 29.45 10.21
CA PHE A 8 -29.10 28.09 10.66
C PHE A 8 -30.37 28.01 11.52
N SER A 9 -30.77 29.11 12.19
CA SER A 9 -32.03 29.18 12.94
C SER A 9 -33.24 29.58 12.08
N SER A 10 -33.05 29.77 10.77
CA SER A 10 -34.15 30.09 9.86
C SER A 10 -35.20 28.97 9.84
N PRO A 11 -36.51 29.30 9.87
CA PRO A 11 -37.57 28.31 9.71
C PRO A 11 -37.59 27.72 8.28
N TYR A 12 -37.01 28.42 7.30
CA TYR A 12 -36.98 28.01 5.90
C TYR A 12 -35.78 27.10 5.60
N TRP A 13 -36.04 25.92 5.05
CA TRP A 13 -35.01 24.92 4.73
C TRP A 13 -34.01 25.43 3.69
N GLU A 14 -34.48 26.14 2.67
CA GLU A 14 -33.69 26.68 1.56
C GLU A 14 -32.62 27.66 2.06
N VAL A 15 -32.98 28.46 3.07
CA VAL A 15 -32.07 29.38 3.75
C VAL A 15 -31.01 28.61 4.54
N ARG A 16 -31.38 27.57 5.28
CA ARG A 16 -30.44 26.71 6.03
C ARG A 16 -29.48 25.97 5.09
N ASN A 17 -29.95 25.46 3.96
CA ASN A 17 -29.13 24.80 2.95
C ASN A 17 -28.12 25.79 2.33
N SER A 18 -28.60 26.96 1.91
CA SER A 18 -27.76 28.04 1.37
C SER A 18 -26.70 28.51 2.39
N ALA A 19 -27.10 28.62 3.66
CA ALA A 19 -26.21 28.95 4.76
C ALA A 19 -25.13 27.89 4.98
N THR A 20 -25.45 26.61 4.84
CA THR A 20 -24.49 25.50 4.96
C THR A 20 -23.43 25.56 3.87
N LEU A 21 -23.83 25.81 2.62
CA LEU A 21 -22.89 25.99 1.49
C LEU A 21 -22.00 27.23 1.69
N ALA A 22 -22.59 28.36 2.08
CA ALA A 22 -21.84 29.58 2.37
C ALA A 22 -20.87 29.40 3.55
N TYR A 23 -21.32 28.75 4.62
CA TYR A 23 -20.53 28.46 5.81
C TYR A 23 -19.33 27.56 5.47
N THR A 24 -19.54 26.46 4.75
CA THR A 24 -18.47 25.53 4.39
C THR A 24 -17.42 26.18 3.50
N ALA A 25 -17.83 27.03 2.54
CA ALA A 25 -16.92 27.81 1.71
C ALA A 25 -16.13 28.84 2.53
N LEU A 26 -16.79 29.57 3.43
CA LEU A 26 -16.15 30.56 4.30
C LEU A 26 -15.17 29.92 5.28
N LEU A 27 -15.55 28.82 5.93
CA LEU A 27 -14.71 28.10 6.88
C LEU A 27 -13.38 27.68 6.25
N ARG A 28 -13.41 27.14 5.02
CA ARG A 28 -12.21 26.78 4.26
C ARG A 28 -11.33 27.99 3.93
N ARG A 29 -11.93 29.13 3.56
CA ARG A 29 -11.19 30.36 3.24
C ARG A 29 -10.60 31.05 4.47
N MET A 30 -11.29 30.99 5.60
CA MET A 30 -10.91 31.71 6.81
C MET A 30 -9.91 30.94 7.67
N VAL A 31 -10.03 29.61 7.75
CA VAL A 31 -9.22 28.76 8.66
C VAL A 31 -8.37 27.73 7.90
N GLY A 32 -8.64 27.48 6.62
CA GLY A 32 -7.91 26.53 5.78
C GLY A 32 -8.60 25.17 5.62
N PHE A 33 -7.95 24.28 4.86
CA PHE A 33 -8.46 22.93 4.59
C PHE A 33 -7.98 21.93 5.64
N LEU A 34 -8.90 21.09 6.13
CA LEU A 34 -8.60 20.05 7.10
C LEU A 34 -8.41 18.72 6.36
N ASN A 35 -7.15 18.38 6.05
CA ASN A 35 -6.83 17.06 5.51
C ASN A 35 -6.85 16.05 6.66
N VAL A 36 -7.93 15.28 6.77
CA VAL A 36 -8.12 14.24 7.80
C VAL A 36 -7.07 13.13 7.67
N GLN A 37 -6.61 12.84 6.44
CA GLN A 37 -5.68 11.74 6.14
C GLN A 37 -4.19 12.13 6.16
N LYS A 38 -3.84 13.37 5.81
CA LYS A 38 -2.48 13.92 5.92
C LYS A 38 -2.51 15.19 6.76
N ARG A 39 -2.29 15.07 8.08
CA ARG A 39 -2.33 16.19 9.04
C ARG A 39 -1.18 17.21 8.89
N GLY A 40 -0.34 17.13 7.85
CA GLY A 40 0.63 18.17 7.50
C GLY A 40 0.00 19.57 7.32
N SER A 41 -1.32 19.64 7.06
CA SER A 41 -2.10 20.89 7.02
C SER A 41 -2.23 21.58 8.40
N ALA A 42 -2.10 20.84 9.52
CA ALA A 42 -2.21 21.41 10.87
C ALA A 42 -1.08 22.41 11.18
N ARG A 43 0.10 22.27 10.55
CA ARG A 43 1.20 23.25 10.66
C ARG A 43 0.84 24.64 10.11
N ARG A 44 -0.19 24.75 9.25
CA ARG A 44 -0.66 26.00 8.65
C ARG A 44 -1.98 26.52 9.26
N GLY A 45 -2.49 25.89 10.31
CA GLY A 45 -3.71 26.34 11.00
C GLY A 45 -3.50 27.67 11.75
N LEU A 46 -4.58 28.43 11.97
CA LEU A 46 -4.57 29.66 12.77
C LEU A 46 -4.78 29.35 14.26
N THR A 47 -4.10 30.08 15.15
CA THR A 47 -4.44 30.09 16.58
C THR A 47 -5.76 30.84 16.81
N GLY A 48 -6.39 30.63 17.97
CA GLY A 48 -7.57 31.42 18.34
C GLY A 48 -7.27 32.93 18.36
N LEU A 49 -6.12 33.33 18.92
CA LEU A 49 -5.69 34.73 18.96
C LEU A 49 -5.54 35.32 17.56
N GLU A 50 -4.79 34.65 16.67
CA GLU A 50 -4.63 35.08 15.28
C GLU A 50 -5.97 35.21 14.56
N PHE A 51 -6.89 34.26 14.78
CA PHE A 51 -8.19 34.25 14.15
C PHE A 51 -9.06 35.42 14.60
N PHE A 52 -9.16 35.69 15.91
CA PHE A 52 -10.00 36.76 16.42
C PHE A 52 -9.41 38.16 16.17
N HIS A 53 -8.08 38.31 16.16
CA HIS A 53 -7.45 39.57 15.73
C HIS A 53 -7.67 39.84 14.23
N ARG A 54 -7.72 38.78 13.41
CA ARG A 54 -8.04 38.92 11.98
C ARG A 54 -9.53 39.20 11.73
N TYR A 55 -10.41 38.71 12.60
CA TYR A 55 -11.86 38.85 12.47
C TYR A 55 -12.52 39.30 13.79
N PRO A 56 -12.23 40.51 14.28
CA PRO A 56 -12.57 40.95 15.64
C PRO A 56 -14.07 40.95 15.92
N LEU A 57 -14.89 41.28 14.93
CA LEU A 57 -16.36 41.29 15.06
C LEU A 57 -16.97 39.90 15.34
N LEU A 58 -16.24 38.82 15.06
CA LEU A 58 -16.72 37.47 15.35
C LEU A 58 -16.60 37.11 16.83
N HIS A 59 -15.69 37.73 17.58
CA HIS A 59 -15.50 37.43 19.00
C HIS A 59 -16.75 37.74 19.84
N PRO A 60 -17.26 38.99 19.89
CA PRO A 60 -18.46 39.30 20.68
C PRO A 60 -19.72 38.61 20.14
N PHE A 61 -19.78 38.37 18.82
CA PHE A 61 -20.87 37.59 18.22
C PHE A 61 -20.89 36.14 18.73
N ILE A 62 -19.76 35.44 18.65
CA ILE A 62 -19.63 34.06 19.11
C ILE A 62 -19.85 33.99 20.63
N TYR A 63 -19.37 34.96 21.39
CA TYR A 63 -19.65 35.07 22.82
C TYR A 63 -21.16 35.08 23.10
N GLY A 64 -21.90 35.97 22.44
CA GLY A 64 -23.34 36.10 22.63
C GLY A 64 -24.11 34.84 22.25
N GLU A 65 -23.74 34.20 21.13
CA GLU A 65 -24.37 32.96 20.68
C GLU A 65 -24.05 31.77 21.60
N LEU A 66 -22.81 31.66 22.10
CA LEU A 66 -22.43 30.62 23.07
C LEU A 66 -23.15 30.81 24.40
N LYS A 67 -23.19 32.05 24.91
CA LYS A 67 -23.92 32.38 26.14
C LYS A 67 -25.39 32.00 26.01
N ALA A 68 -26.07 32.45 24.95
CA ALA A 68 -27.47 32.10 24.69
C ALA A 68 -27.69 30.59 24.60
N ALA A 69 -26.81 29.88 23.88
CA ALA A 69 -26.88 28.43 23.76
C ALA A 69 -26.71 27.72 25.10
N THR A 70 -25.83 28.22 25.98
CA THR A 70 -25.58 27.62 27.28
C THR A 70 -26.58 27.98 28.36
N ASP A 71 -27.21 29.16 28.30
CA ASP A 71 -28.25 29.58 29.25
C ASP A 71 -29.50 28.70 29.08
N MET A 72 -29.82 28.31 27.84
CA MET A 72 -30.90 27.36 27.53
C MET A 72 -30.70 25.98 28.20
N LEU A 73 -29.44 25.60 28.49
CA LEU A 73 -29.12 24.33 29.13
C LEU A 73 -29.42 24.33 30.64
N ASP A 74 -29.41 25.50 31.29
CA ASP A 74 -29.74 25.61 32.72
C ASP A 74 -31.24 25.62 32.95
N THR A 75 -32.00 26.14 31.99
CA THR A 75 -33.46 26.28 32.10
C THR A 75 -34.23 24.98 31.84
N SER A 76 -33.59 23.97 31.24
CA SER A 76 -34.19 22.64 31.04
C SER A 76 -34.09 21.81 32.33
N GLY A 77 -35.04 22.01 33.24
CA GLY A 77 -35.26 21.10 34.37
C GLY A 77 -35.66 19.67 33.92
N PRO A 78 -35.82 18.71 34.85
CA PRO A 78 -36.02 17.28 34.56
C PRO A 78 -37.45 16.95 34.08
N SER A 79 -37.99 17.73 33.14
CA SER A 79 -39.33 17.55 32.60
C SER A 79 -39.29 16.99 31.18
N ASP A 80 -40.13 15.99 30.93
CA ASP A 80 -40.33 15.16 29.72
C ASP A 80 -40.78 15.93 28.46
N SER A 81 -40.30 17.15 28.25
CA SER A 81 -40.51 17.85 26.99
C SER A 81 -39.32 17.62 26.06
N ASN A 82 -39.60 17.18 24.84
CA ASN A 82 -38.63 17.07 23.73
C ASN A 82 -37.85 18.38 23.45
N LEU A 83 -38.15 19.48 24.15
CA LEU A 83 -37.46 20.76 24.12
C LEU A 83 -36.03 20.70 24.71
N ALA A 84 -35.77 19.84 25.71
CA ALA A 84 -34.44 19.65 26.30
C ALA A 84 -33.40 19.06 25.30
N ASN A 85 -33.87 18.53 24.16
CA ASN A 85 -33.02 18.00 23.07
C ASN A 85 -32.73 19.03 21.96
N HIS A 86 -33.25 20.25 22.05
CA HIS A 86 -33.04 21.27 21.02
C HIS A 86 -31.71 22.00 21.23
N VAL A 87 -30.67 21.48 20.59
CA VAL A 87 -29.38 22.18 20.47
C VAL A 87 -29.60 23.51 19.76
N HIS A 88 -29.16 24.62 20.37
CA HIS A 88 -29.24 25.94 19.75
C HIS A 88 -28.65 25.90 18.32
N PRO A 89 -29.37 26.34 17.27
CA PRO A 89 -28.95 26.12 15.88
C PRO A 89 -27.57 26.67 15.51
N SER A 90 -27.10 27.72 16.21
CA SER A 90 -25.77 28.29 16.01
C SER A 90 -24.64 27.55 16.75
N LEU A 91 -24.96 26.71 17.75
CA LEU A 91 -23.93 26.05 18.57
C LEU A 91 -23.05 25.13 17.71
N TRP A 92 -23.67 24.30 16.87
CA TRP A 92 -22.95 23.37 16.01
C TRP A 92 -21.94 24.05 15.05
N PRO A 93 -22.32 25.04 14.23
CA PRO A 93 -21.37 25.74 13.36
C PRO A 93 -20.31 26.53 14.14
N ILE A 94 -20.61 27.00 15.36
CA ILE A 94 -19.59 27.63 16.21
C ILE A 94 -18.57 26.60 16.69
N LEU A 95 -19.01 25.45 17.21
CA LEU A 95 -18.11 24.39 17.65
C LEU A 95 -17.24 23.84 16.51
N ILE A 96 -17.81 23.67 15.31
CA ILE A 96 -17.02 23.29 14.13
C ILE A 96 -15.94 24.33 13.84
N LEU A 97 -16.26 25.62 13.87
CA LEU A 97 -15.30 26.69 13.61
C LEU A 97 -14.15 26.64 14.63
N LEU A 98 -14.49 26.58 15.92
CA LEU A 98 -13.51 26.59 17.01
C LEU A 98 -12.65 25.31 17.03
N SER A 99 -13.22 24.14 16.70
CA SER A 99 -12.48 22.87 16.64
C SER A 99 -11.40 22.80 15.54
N ARG A 100 -11.31 23.82 14.67
CA ARG A 100 -10.26 23.93 13.65
C ARG A 100 -9.11 24.86 14.04
N LEU A 101 -9.21 25.54 15.18
CA LEU A 101 -8.18 26.43 15.69
C LEU A 101 -7.10 25.59 16.40
N LYS A 102 -5.83 26.00 16.26
CA LYS A 102 -4.70 25.34 16.93
C LYS A 102 -4.42 25.98 18.30
N PRO A 103 -3.78 25.25 19.24
CA PRO A 103 -3.30 25.81 20.50
C PRO A 103 -2.36 27.01 20.27
N SER A 104 -2.42 28.01 21.15
CA SER A 104 -1.46 29.12 21.15
C SER A 104 -0.28 28.79 22.07
N PRO A 105 0.98 29.01 21.63
CA PRO A 105 2.14 28.83 22.49
C PRO A 105 2.20 29.86 23.63
N ILE A 106 1.70 31.07 23.39
CA ILE A 106 1.71 32.20 24.34
C ILE A 106 0.26 32.50 24.75
N ALA A 107 0.04 32.85 26.02
CA ALA A 107 -1.25 33.42 26.44
C ALA A 107 -1.49 34.80 25.81
N SER A 108 -2.75 35.26 25.82
CA SER A 108 -3.04 36.65 25.46
C SER A 108 -2.38 37.61 26.45
N GLU A 109 -2.09 38.84 26.00
CA GLU A 109 -1.69 39.89 26.93
C GLU A 109 -2.82 40.18 27.93
N SER A 110 -2.44 40.56 29.15
CA SER A 110 -3.40 40.88 30.21
C SER A 110 -4.30 42.04 29.78
N GLY A 111 -5.61 41.79 29.67
CA GLY A 111 -6.59 42.80 29.25
C GLY A 111 -6.94 42.79 27.76
N ASP A 112 -6.52 41.78 27.00
CA ASP A 112 -6.97 41.58 25.63
C ASP A 112 -8.46 41.19 25.55
N ASP A 113 -9.29 42.10 25.04
CA ASP A 113 -10.73 41.91 24.84
C ASP A 113 -11.06 40.79 23.84
N LEU A 114 -10.08 40.35 23.02
CA LEU A 114 -10.22 39.31 22.02
C LEU A 114 -9.64 37.96 22.46
N ASP A 115 -9.27 37.79 23.75
CA ASP A 115 -8.77 36.51 24.27
C ASP A 115 -9.82 35.39 24.03
N PRO A 116 -9.52 34.34 23.24
CA PRO A 116 -10.42 33.22 23.03
C PRO A 116 -10.70 32.40 24.31
N PHE A 117 -9.85 32.53 25.34
CA PHE A 117 -10.02 31.81 26.60
C PHE A 117 -11.36 32.13 27.29
N VAL A 118 -11.96 33.30 27.04
CA VAL A 118 -13.27 33.69 27.58
C VAL A 118 -14.41 32.76 27.15
N PHE A 119 -14.24 32.01 26.07
CA PHE A 119 -15.23 31.03 25.60
C PHE A 119 -15.21 29.73 26.40
N MET A 120 -14.11 29.44 27.11
CA MET A 120 -13.89 28.16 27.78
C MET A 120 -15.04 27.73 28.70
N PRO A 121 -15.62 28.58 29.58
CA PRO A 121 -16.72 28.16 30.46
C PRO A 121 -17.94 27.67 29.68
N PHE A 122 -18.27 28.32 28.56
CA PHE A 122 -19.39 27.93 27.72
C PHE A 122 -19.12 26.60 27.01
N ILE A 123 -17.92 26.42 26.47
CA ILE A 123 -17.50 25.19 25.80
C ILE A 123 -17.46 24.02 26.79
N MET A 124 -16.96 24.24 28.01
CA MET A 124 -16.96 23.24 29.06
C MET A 124 -18.38 22.76 29.39
N LYS A 125 -19.32 23.71 29.49
CA LYS A 125 -20.73 23.41 29.72
C LYS A 125 -21.39 22.68 28.55
N CYS A 126 -21.00 22.96 27.31
CA CYS A 126 -21.48 22.21 26.15
C CYS A 126 -21.11 20.71 26.19
N SER A 127 -20.12 20.32 26.99
CA SER A 127 -19.77 18.91 27.20
C SER A 127 -20.76 18.15 28.08
N THR A 128 -21.73 18.81 28.73
CA THR A 128 -22.80 18.15 29.50
C THR A 128 -23.99 17.72 28.62
N GLN A 129 -24.02 18.16 27.36
CA GLN A 129 -25.14 17.97 26.44
C GLN A 129 -25.50 16.51 26.22
N SER A 130 -26.80 16.20 26.07
CA SER A 130 -27.29 14.85 25.75
C SER A 130 -26.80 14.35 24.37
N ASN A 131 -26.62 15.27 23.42
CA ASN A 131 -26.10 14.95 22.09
C ASN A 131 -24.58 14.66 22.13
N LEU A 132 -24.21 13.40 21.92
CA LEU A 132 -22.81 12.94 21.92
C LEU A 132 -21.91 13.71 20.96
N ARG A 133 -22.40 14.08 19.77
CA ARG A 133 -21.59 14.78 18.78
C ARG A 133 -21.27 16.21 19.21
N VAL A 134 -22.17 16.87 19.93
CA VAL A 134 -21.90 18.18 20.55
C VAL A 134 -20.80 18.06 21.59
N ARG A 135 -20.84 17.02 22.44
CA ARG A 135 -19.77 16.75 23.43
C ARG A 135 -18.41 16.54 22.76
N VAL A 136 -18.36 15.78 21.67
CA VAL A 136 -17.12 15.52 20.90
C VAL A 136 -16.59 16.77 20.20
N LEU A 137 -17.47 17.62 19.65
CA LEU A 137 -17.03 18.87 19.03
C LEU A 137 -16.60 19.91 20.07
N ALA A 138 -17.28 19.98 21.22
CA ALA A 138 -16.91 20.87 22.32
C ALA A 138 -15.53 20.55 22.88
N SER A 139 -15.22 19.28 23.12
CA SER A 139 -13.89 18.87 23.60
C SER A 139 -12.78 19.18 22.58
N ARG A 140 -13.05 19.07 21.28
CA ARG A 140 -12.10 19.50 20.23
C ARG A 140 -11.98 21.01 20.12
N ALA A 141 -13.06 21.76 20.31
CA ALA A 141 -13.04 23.22 20.31
C ALA A 141 -12.15 23.77 21.44
N LEU A 142 -12.14 23.11 22.60
CA LEU A 142 -11.35 23.50 23.76
C LEU A 142 -9.83 23.57 23.48
N VAL A 143 -9.32 22.68 22.61
CA VAL A 143 -7.90 22.59 22.22
C VAL A 143 -7.34 23.94 21.74
N GLY A 144 -8.09 24.65 20.87
CA GLY A 144 -7.66 25.92 20.30
C GLY A 144 -7.85 27.14 21.22
N LEU A 145 -8.53 26.97 22.37
CA LEU A 145 -8.83 28.04 23.33
C LEU A 145 -7.85 28.07 24.50
N VAL A 146 -7.16 26.95 24.77
CA VAL A 146 -6.24 26.82 25.90
C VAL A 146 -4.80 27.01 25.44
N SER A 147 -4.10 28.01 25.99
CA SER A 147 -2.68 28.24 25.74
C SER A 147 -1.78 27.26 26.51
N ASN A 148 -0.54 27.07 26.06
CA ASN A 148 0.44 26.19 26.72
C ASN A 148 0.76 26.61 28.17
N GLU A 149 0.64 27.90 28.48
CA GLU A 149 0.82 28.44 29.83
C GLU A 149 -0.30 27.98 30.76
N LYS A 150 -1.57 28.17 30.34
CA LYS A 150 -2.77 27.83 31.13
C LYS A 150 -3.06 26.33 31.16
N LEU A 151 -2.48 25.54 30.25
CA LEU A 151 -2.78 24.12 30.03
C LEU A 151 -2.80 23.27 31.30
N GLN A 152 -1.76 23.33 32.13
CA GLN A 152 -1.67 22.53 33.36
C GLN A 152 -2.83 22.85 34.30
N SER A 153 -3.08 24.13 34.59
CA SER A 153 -4.16 24.55 35.47
C SER A 153 -5.54 24.10 34.97
N VAL A 154 -5.76 24.16 33.65
CA VAL A 154 -7.01 23.75 33.01
C VAL A 154 -7.20 22.23 33.11
N LEU A 155 -6.18 21.43 32.78
CA LEU A 155 -6.24 19.97 32.88
C LEU A 155 -6.56 19.52 34.30
N LEU A 156 -5.90 20.10 35.31
CA LEU A 156 -6.15 19.79 36.72
C LEU A 156 -7.55 20.22 37.16
N SER A 157 -8.00 21.40 36.73
CA SER A 157 -9.34 21.90 37.04
C SER A 157 -10.43 21.03 36.42
N ILE A 158 -10.19 20.43 35.25
CA ILE A 158 -11.13 19.50 34.61
C ILE A 158 -11.09 18.16 35.35
N ALA A 159 -9.89 17.63 35.62
CA ALA A 159 -9.71 16.34 36.28
C ALA A 159 -10.27 16.31 37.70
N SER A 160 -10.14 17.41 38.46
CA SER A 160 -10.66 17.52 39.83
C SER A 160 -12.18 17.47 39.93
N THR A 161 -12.90 17.62 38.81
CA THR A 161 -14.36 17.46 38.76
C THR A 161 -14.81 16.00 38.66
N LEU A 162 -13.88 15.06 38.43
CA LEU A 162 -14.19 13.64 38.38
C LEU A 162 -14.47 13.10 39.79
N PRO A 163 -15.57 12.36 39.99
CA PRO A 163 -15.93 11.80 41.28
C PRO A 163 -15.01 10.63 41.66
N SER A 164 -14.69 10.52 42.95
CA SER A 164 -13.80 9.46 43.47
C SER A 164 -14.52 8.13 43.69
N ASN A 165 -15.85 8.10 43.67
CA ASN A 165 -16.63 6.86 43.80
C ASN A 165 -17.96 6.95 43.05
N GLU A 166 -18.60 5.79 42.86
CA GLU A 166 -19.88 5.64 42.15
C GLU A 166 -21.02 6.43 42.81
N VAL A 167 -21.03 6.48 44.15
CA VAL A 167 -22.09 7.16 44.92
C VAL A 167 -22.09 8.68 44.69
N GLN A 168 -20.93 9.26 44.39
CA GLN A 168 -20.77 10.65 43.98
C GLN A 168 -20.88 10.85 42.45
N GLY A 169 -21.25 9.79 41.71
CA GLY A 169 -21.34 9.78 40.27
C GLY A 169 -22.34 10.80 39.74
N GLY A 170 -21.85 11.78 38.97
CA GLY A 170 -22.69 12.66 38.18
C GLY A 170 -23.30 11.97 36.95
N PRO A 171 -24.14 12.68 36.16
CA PRO A 171 -24.72 12.12 34.93
C PRO A 171 -23.65 11.59 33.96
N PHE A 172 -23.85 10.42 33.35
CA PHE A 172 -22.86 9.83 32.44
C PHE A 172 -22.50 10.73 31.24
N ASN A 173 -23.45 11.52 30.74
CA ASN A 173 -23.17 12.50 29.68
C ASN A 173 -22.13 13.54 30.11
N TYR A 174 -22.21 14.00 31.36
CA TYR A 174 -21.25 14.93 31.95
C TYR A 174 -19.87 14.27 32.09
N LEU A 175 -19.81 13.09 32.72
CA LEU A 175 -18.56 12.37 32.94
C LEU A 175 -17.84 12.03 31.62
N HIS A 176 -18.58 11.57 30.62
CA HIS A 176 -18.04 11.34 29.28
C HIS A 176 -17.54 12.64 28.64
N GLY A 177 -18.26 13.75 28.80
CA GLY A 177 -17.83 15.08 28.37
C GLY A 177 -16.49 15.51 28.98
N VAL A 178 -16.32 15.32 30.29
CA VAL A 178 -15.08 15.62 31.04
C VAL A 178 -13.92 14.76 30.51
N LEU A 179 -14.13 13.44 30.35
CA LEU A 179 -13.10 12.54 29.82
C LEU A 179 -12.69 12.91 28.38
N LEU A 180 -13.64 13.30 27.53
CA LEU A 180 -13.34 13.77 26.18
C LEU A 180 -12.50 15.05 26.18
N GLN A 181 -12.75 15.99 27.09
CA GLN A 181 -11.96 17.21 27.22
C GLN A 181 -10.52 16.90 27.63
N LEU A 182 -10.33 16.06 28.66
CA LEU A 182 -9.02 15.59 29.08
C LEU A 182 -8.28 14.91 27.91
N GLY A 183 -8.95 13.98 27.22
CA GLY A 183 -8.36 13.25 26.10
C GLY A 183 -7.89 14.16 24.97
N ASN A 184 -8.69 15.14 24.53
CA ASN A 184 -8.28 16.02 23.41
C ASN A 184 -7.17 17.01 23.81
N LEU A 185 -7.19 17.54 25.03
CA LEU A 185 -6.12 18.41 25.54
C LEU A 185 -4.81 17.65 25.74
N LEU A 186 -4.86 16.40 26.18
CA LEU A 186 -3.69 15.53 26.27
C LEU A 186 -3.17 15.19 24.86
N ASP A 187 -4.04 14.68 23.98
CA ASP A 187 -3.66 14.30 22.63
C ASP A 187 -3.04 15.49 21.90
N THR A 188 -3.62 16.69 21.96
CA THR A 188 -3.08 17.81 21.17
C THR A 188 -2.12 18.70 21.97
N ASN A 189 -2.61 19.42 22.97
CA ASN A 189 -1.83 20.47 23.65
C ASN A 189 -0.65 19.88 24.44
N CYS A 190 -0.88 18.83 25.24
CA CYS A 190 0.14 18.27 26.11
C CYS A 190 1.21 17.49 25.33
N ARG A 191 0.79 16.64 24.38
CA ARG A 191 1.71 15.92 23.48
C ARG A 191 2.65 16.86 22.74
N ASP A 192 2.13 17.99 22.25
CA ASP A 192 2.90 18.93 21.45
C ASP A 192 3.68 19.98 22.26
N LEU A 193 3.59 19.94 23.60
CA LEU A 193 4.38 20.77 24.49
C LEU A 193 5.88 20.52 24.30
N ALA A 194 6.71 21.57 24.36
CA ALA A 194 8.16 21.44 24.20
C ALA A 194 8.89 21.08 25.51
N ASP A 195 8.30 21.40 26.65
CA ASP A 195 8.88 21.19 27.98
C ASP A 195 8.49 19.81 28.54
N ASP A 196 9.44 18.88 28.50
CA ASP A 196 9.24 17.50 28.97
C ASP A 196 9.09 17.39 30.50
N SER A 197 9.69 18.32 31.27
CA SER A 197 9.49 18.36 32.73
C SER A 197 8.06 18.74 33.06
N LYS A 198 7.52 19.75 32.35
CA LYS A 198 6.13 20.16 32.50
C LYS A 198 5.15 19.07 32.06
N LYS A 199 5.46 18.30 31.01
CA LYS A 199 4.67 17.11 30.63
C LYS A 199 4.63 16.09 31.75
N ASP A 200 5.79 15.70 32.29
CA ASP A 200 5.87 14.66 33.34
C ASP A 200 5.11 15.09 34.61
N GLN A 201 5.20 16.37 35.01
CA GLN A 201 4.42 16.93 36.13
C GLN A 201 2.90 16.89 35.88
N ILE A 202 2.44 17.20 34.65
CA ILE A 202 1.03 17.09 34.30
C ILE A 202 0.57 15.63 34.41
N ILE A 203 1.38 14.68 33.92
CA ILE A 203 1.08 13.25 34.00
C ILE A 203 1.03 12.78 35.45
N GLU A 204 1.99 13.14 36.29
CA GLU A 204 2.00 12.83 37.74
C GLU A 204 0.68 13.22 38.42
N GLN A 205 0.29 14.48 38.25
CA GLN A 205 -0.90 15.03 38.90
C GLN A 205 -2.18 14.36 38.38
N LEU A 206 -2.25 14.07 37.07
CA LEU A 206 -3.39 13.38 36.49
C LEU A 206 -3.48 11.92 36.93
N VAL A 207 -2.37 11.18 37.02
CA VAL A 207 -2.35 9.80 37.53
C VAL A 207 -2.88 9.75 38.97
N ASN A 208 -2.47 10.72 39.81
CA ASN A 208 -2.92 10.83 41.20
C ASN A 208 -4.43 11.08 41.34
N VAL A 209 -5.07 11.72 40.35
CA VAL A 209 -6.52 11.90 40.30
C VAL A 209 -7.20 10.66 39.73
N LEU A 210 -6.75 10.16 38.59
CA LEU A 210 -7.38 9.04 37.89
C LEU A 210 -7.29 7.72 38.66
N SER A 211 -6.24 7.52 39.47
CA SER A 211 -6.12 6.35 40.37
C SER A 211 -7.24 6.28 41.41
N LYS A 212 -7.89 7.41 41.73
CA LYS A 212 -9.06 7.49 42.61
C LYS A 212 -10.39 7.33 41.86
N CYS A 213 -10.37 7.37 40.53
CA CYS A 213 -11.57 7.32 39.67
C CYS A 213 -11.69 5.99 38.90
N THR A 214 -10.99 4.93 39.33
CA THR A 214 -10.89 3.64 38.61
C THR A 214 -12.23 2.93 38.43
N TRP A 215 -13.20 3.21 39.30
CA TRP A 215 -14.56 2.69 39.17
C TRP A 215 -15.18 2.99 37.80
N MET A 216 -14.83 4.12 37.18
CA MET A 216 -15.32 4.56 35.87
C MET A 216 -14.85 3.66 34.72
N ALA A 217 -13.76 2.90 34.92
CA ALA A 217 -13.21 1.98 33.94
C ALA A 217 -13.41 0.51 34.35
N SER A 218 -14.15 0.24 35.43
CA SER A 218 -14.50 -1.11 35.86
C SER A 218 -15.87 -1.49 35.31
N PRO A 219 -15.98 -2.49 34.44
CA PRO A 219 -17.26 -3.01 33.95
C PRO A 219 -18.24 -3.42 35.05
N LEU A 220 -17.72 -3.82 36.21
CA LEU A 220 -18.53 -4.24 37.36
C LEU A 220 -19.15 -3.06 38.10
N LEU A 221 -18.53 -1.88 38.05
CA LEU A 221 -18.93 -0.69 38.81
C LEU A 221 -19.51 0.42 37.93
N CYS A 222 -19.12 0.48 36.65
CA CYS A 222 -19.65 1.44 35.70
C CYS A 222 -20.47 0.72 34.61
N PRO A 223 -21.81 0.87 34.61
CA PRO A 223 -22.67 0.19 33.65
C PRO A 223 -22.62 0.82 32.25
N CYS A 224 -21.85 1.89 32.02
CA CYS A 224 -21.81 2.62 30.76
C CYS A 224 -20.47 2.39 30.03
N PRO A 225 -20.42 1.52 28.99
CA PRO A 225 -19.17 1.19 28.29
C PRO A 225 -18.45 2.39 27.66
N ILE A 226 -19.21 3.41 27.26
CA ILE A 226 -18.69 4.65 26.65
C ILE A 226 -17.79 5.42 27.63
N ILE A 227 -18.12 5.41 28.93
CA ILE A 227 -17.31 6.04 29.99
C ILE A 227 -15.99 5.29 30.11
N SER A 228 -16.03 3.97 30.30
CA SER A 228 -14.85 3.11 30.43
C SER A 228 -13.94 3.24 29.21
N THR A 229 -14.52 3.25 28.00
CA THR A 229 -13.78 3.42 26.74
C THR A 229 -13.04 4.75 26.72
N SER A 230 -13.71 5.83 27.11
CA SER A 230 -13.12 7.18 27.14
C SER A 230 -12.04 7.30 28.20
N PHE A 231 -12.21 6.63 29.34
CA PHE A 231 -11.20 6.57 30.40
C PHE A 231 -9.94 5.86 29.93
N LEU A 232 -10.08 4.69 29.28
CA LEU A 232 -8.94 3.97 28.69
C LEU A 232 -8.23 4.82 27.63
N ARG A 233 -8.96 5.58 26.80
CA ARG A 233 -8.37 6.51 25.83
C ARG A 233 -7.56 7.63 26.47
N VAL A 234 -8.02 8.19 27.60
CA VAL A 234 -7.23 9.15 28.38
C VAL A 234 -5.89 8.54 28.82
N LEU A 235 -5.91 7.30 29.33
CA LEU A 235 -4.68 6.59 29.72
C LEU A 235 -3.76 6.29 28.52
N VAL A 236 -4.32 5.96 27.34
CA VAL A 236 -3.53 5.82 26.10
C VAL A 236 -2.75 7.11 25.79
N HIS A 237 -3.40 8.28 25.87
CA HIS A 237 -2.73 9.56 25.62
C HIS A 237 -1.65 9.84 26.68
N MET A 238 -1.95 9.60 27.96
CA MET A 238 -0.97 9.79 29.05
C MET A 238 0.26 8.90 28.87
N ARG A 239 0.06 7.63 28.49
CA ARG A 239 1.14 6.69 28.22
C ARG A 239 1.99 7.14 27.04
N ALA A 240 1.34 7.53 25.93
CA ALA A 240 2.03 8.01 24.74
C ALA A 240 2.90 9.24 25.03
N ILE A 241 2.39 10.19 25.83
CA ILE A 241 3.14 11.37 26.26
C ILE A 241 4.33 10.95 27.13
N GLY A 242 4.10 10.12 28.15
CA GLY A 242 5.15 9.66 29.06
C GLY A 242 6.28 8.92 28.33
N CYS A 243 5.98 8.10 27.33
CA CYS A 243 6.99 7.43 26.50
C CYS A 243 7.85 8.38 25.66
N THR A 244 7.39 9.61 25.40
CA THR A 244 8.16 10.61 24.63
C THR A 244 9.03 11.50 25.51
N CYS A 245 8.87 11.45 26.84
CA CYS A 245 9.69 12.22 27.77
C CYS A 245 11.00 11.47 28.07
N SER A 246 12.12 12.20 28.18
CA SER A 246 13.45 11.60 28.39
C SER A 246 13.64 10.91 29.75
N GLU A 247 12.96 11.39 30.81
CA GLU A 247 13.08 10.86 32.18
C GLU A 247 11.71 10.87 32.91
N SER A 248 10.69 10.20 32.37
CA SER A 248 9.38 10.16 33.04
C SER A 248 9.43 9.33 34.32
N LYS A 249 9.17 9.95 35.48
CA LYS A 249 9.10 9.24 36.78
C LYS A 249 7.78 8.50 36.97
N ASN A 250 6.75 8.95 36.28
CA ASN A 250 5.36 8.53 36.47
C ASN A 250 4.90 7.47 35.45
N LEU A 251 5.75 7.15 34.47
CA LEU A 251 5.43 6.21 33.40
C LEU A 251 5.00 4.83 33.94
N ARG A 252 5.68 4.35 34.99
CA ARG A 252 5.36 3.07 35.64
C ARG A 252 3.93 3.04 36.17
N ASP A 253 3.49 4.10 36.85
CA ASP A 253 2.17 4.16 37.46
C ASP A 253 1.07 4.27 36.40
N VAL A 254 1.32 5.03 35.32
CA VAL A 254 0.43 5.07 34.15
C VAL A 254 0.29 3.68 33.54
N TYR A 255 1.40 2.99 33.29
CA TYR A 255 1.41 1.66 32.70
C TYR A 255 0.65 0.65 33.56
N LYS A 256 0.93 0.62 34.87
CA LYS A 256 0.26 -0.28 35.81
C LYS A 256 -1.25 -0.05 35.82
N LEU A 257 -1.66 1.21 36.00
CA LEU A 257 -3.08 1.59 36.00
C LEU A 257 -3.78 1.20 34.70
N HIS A 258 -3.13 1.45 33.56
CA HIS A 258 -3.67 1.14 32.24
C HIS A 258 -3.77 -0.36 31.99
N LEU A 259 -2.78 -1.14 32.44
CA LEU A 259 -2.76 -2.59 32.34
C LEU A 259 -3.86 -3.23 33.19
N ASP A 260 -3.99 -2.82 34.45
CA ASP A 260 -4.99 -3.37 35.38
C ASP A 260 -6.42 -3.15 34.86
N LEU A 261 -6.73 -1.92 34.42
CA LEU A 261 -8.06 -1.55 33.94
C LEU A 261 -8.38 -2.18 32.59
N SER A 262 -7.42 -2.25 31.66
CA SER A 262 -7.63 -2.91 30.37
C SER A 262 -7.82 -4.42 30.53
N THR A 263 -7.10 -5.05 31.47
CA THR A 263 -7.29 -6.46 31.82
C THR A 263 -8.71 -6.72 32.34
N SER A 264 -9.17 -5.90 33.29
CA SER A 264 -10.53 -5.99 33.83
C SER A 264 -11.61 -5.83 32.74
N CYS A 265 -11.41 -4.90 31.79
CA CYS A 265 -12.32 -4.70 30.66
C CYS A 265 -12.35 -5.88 29.68
N LEU A 266 -11.22 -6.57 29.48
CA LEU A 266 -11.13 -7.75 28.60
C LEU A 266 -11.77 -8.99 29.24
N ASP A 267 -11.56 -9.17 30.55
CA ASP A 267 -12.10 -10.29 31.33
C ASP A 267 -13.61 -10.17 31.62
N ALA A 268 -14.21 -9.00 31.38
CA ALA A 268 -15.65 -8.82 31.48
C ALA A 268 -16.39 -9.65 30.42
N ASP A 269 -17.53 -10.22 30.81
CA ASP A 269 -18.40 -10.99 29.93
C ASP A 269 -18.76 -10.17 28.68
N ALA A 270 -18.52 -10.74 27.50
CA ALA A 270 -18.80 -10.12 26.21
C ALA A 270 -20.26 -9.69 26.06
N SER A 271 -21.17 -10.35 26.78
CA SER A 271 -22.60 -10.10 26.75
C SER A 271 -23.05 -8.99 27.70
N TYR A 272 -22.28 -8.66 28.75
CA TYR A 272 -22.76 -7.83 29.88
C TYR A 272 -24.14 -8.28 30.41
N GLY A 273 -24.47 -9.57 30.28
CA GLY A 273 -25.78 -10.11 30.63
C GLY A 273 -26.90 -9.90 29.58
N PHE A 274 -26.60 -9.31 28.43
CA PHE A 274 -27.54 -9.13 27.32
C PHE A 274 -27.46 -10.28 26.30
N SER A 275 -28.61 -10.68 25.76
CA SER A 275 -28.68 -11.73 24.74
C SER A 275 -28.36 -11.25 23.31
N TYR A 276 -28.11 -9.96 23.13
CA TYR A 276 -27.90 -9.32 21.82
C TYR A 276 -26.56 -8.58 21.77
N TYR A 277 -26.08 -8.33 20.55
CA TYR A 277 -24.84 -7.59 20.31
C TYR A 277 -25.01 -6.11 20.66
N ASP A 278 -24.22 -5.61 21.62
CA ASP A 278 -24.12 -4.19 21.96
C ASP A 278 -22.83 -3.59 21.36
N PRO A 279 -22.94 -2.64 20.40
CA PRO A 279 -21.77 -2.02 19.78
C PRO A 279 -20.91 -1.21 20.76
N THR A 280 -21.48 -0.69 21.85
CA THR A 280 -20.73 0.08 22.86
C THR A 280 -19.87 -0.83 23.74
N VAL A 281 -20.36 -2.03 24.06
CA VAL A 281 -19.59 -3.09 24.73
C VAL A 281 -18.47 -3.59 23.81
N ALA A 282 -18.79 -3.83 22.54
CA ALA A 282 -17.79 -4.25 21.55
C ALA A 282 -16.66 -3.19 21.41
N GLU A 283 -17.00 -1.90 21.33
CA GLU A 283 -16.02 -0.81 21.28
C GLU A 283 -15.14 -0.76 22.55
N LEU A 284 -15.72 -0.97 23.74
CA LEU A 284 -14.95 -1.03 24.99
C LEU A 284 -13.96 -2.19 24.98
N ARG A 285 -14.41 -3.40 24.61
CA ARG A 285 -13.54 -4.58 24.58
C ARG A 285 -12.46 -4.46 23.51
N GLU A 286 -12.77 -3.88 22.35
CA GLU A 286 -11.77 -3.51 21.33
C GLU A 286 -10.72 -2.54 21.91
N GLN A 287 -11.16 -1.44 22.53
CA GLN A 287 -10.28 -0.45 23.14
C GLN A 287 -9.44 -1.04 24.27
N ALA A 288 -9.98 -1.98 25.03
CA ALA A 288 -9.27 -2.71 26.07
C ALA A 288 -8.17 -3.60 25.48
N ALA A 289 -8.44 -4.33 24.39
CA ALA A 289 -7.42 -5.10 23.66
C ALA A 289 -6.32 -4.18 23.11
N VAL A 290 -6.69 -3.06 22.47
CA VAL A 290 -5.73 -2.06 21.97
C VAL A 290 -4.86 -1.51 23.10
N SER A 291 -5.47 -1.24 24.25
CA SER A 291 -4.82 -0.70 25.44
C SER A 291 -3.81 -1.68 26.03
N TYR A 292 -4.26 -2.91 26.30
CA TYR A 292 -3.48 -3.97 26.92
C TYR A 292 -2.26 -4.32 26.08
N PHE A 293 -2.46 -4.70 24.81
CA PHE A 293 -1.36 -5.09 23.94
C PHE A 293 -0.46 -3.91 23.56
N GLY A 294 -0.98 -2.68 23.60
CA GLY A 294 -0.15 -1.48 23.47
C GLY A 294 0.75 -1.21 24.67
N CYS A 295 0.41 -1.72 25.88
CA CYS A 295 1.33 -1.70 27.02
C CYS A 295 2.43 -2.75 26.82
N VAL A 296 2.10 -3.89 26.22
CA VAL A 296 3.03 -5.02 26.04
C VAL A 296 4.03 -4.75 24.90
N PHE A 297 3.54 -4.49 23.68
CA PHE A 297 4.38 -4.51 22.47
C PHE A 297 5.01 -3.16 22.10
N GLN A 298 4.56 -2.07 22.73
CA GLN A 298 4.85 -0.68 22.39
C GLN A 298 4.51 -0.29 20.92
N PRO A 299 3.89 0.88 20.69
CA PRO A 299 3.54 1.31 19.34
C PRO A 299 4.78 1.71 18.51
N SER A 300 5.00 1.04 17.38
CA SER A 300 5.86 1.51 16.27
C SER A 300 5.15 2.61 15.45
N ASP A 301 5.89 3.35 14.62
CA ASP A 301 5.32 4.35 13.69
C ASP A 301 4.21 3.74 12.80
N GLU A 302 4.35 2.47 12.39
CA GLU A 302 3.30 1.74 11.65
C GLU A 302 2.08 1.38 12.54
N ALA A 303 2.32 0.97 13.79
CA ALA A 303 1.23 0.70 14.74
C ALA A 303 0.42 1.97 15.03
N ALA A 304 1.08 3.12 15.07
CA ALA A 304 0.46 4.42 15.20
C ALA A 304 -0.54 4.72 14.07
N GLU A 305 -0.21 4.42 12.83
CA GLU A 305 -1.15 4.56 11.71
C GLU A 305 -2.30 3.54 11.77
N VAL A 306 -2.00 2.28 12.09
CA VAL A 306 -3.00 1.17 12.12
C VAL A 306 -4.05 1.35 13.21
N PHE A 307 -3.64 1.88 14.36
CA PHE A 307 -4.52 2.14 15.51
C PHE A 307 -4.94 3.59 15.65
N GLN A 308 -4.54 4.46 14.70
CA GLN A 308 -4.72 5.92 14.79
C GLN A 308 -4.17 6.52 16.10
N ILE A 309 -3.13 5.89 16.67
CA ILE A 309 -2.41 6.40 17.83
C ILE A 309 -1.50 7.49 17.30
N THR A 310 -1.71 8.74 17.73
CA THR A 310 -0.90 9.84 17.21
C THR A 310 0.52 9.80 17.77
N GLN A 311 1.52 9.56 16.92
CA GLN A 311 2.95 9.65 17.26
C GLN A 311 3.65 10.77 16.48
N ARG A 312 4.74 11.30 17.04
CA ARG A 312 5.71 12.09 16.27
C ARG A 312 6.71 11.11 15.64
N PRO A 313 6.87 11.09 14.30
CA PRO A 313 7.85 10.21 13.67
C PRO A 313 9.26 10.59 14.15
N ASN A 314 10.12 9.58 14.34
CA ASN A 314 11.55 9.70 14.66
C ASN A 314 11.94 10.14 16.09
N LEU A 315 11.14 9.87 17.12
CA LEU A 315 11.58 10.03 18.52
C LEU A 315 11.92 8.67 19.14
N GLN A 316 13.06 8.59 19.84
CA GLN A 316 13.39 7.42 20.67
C GLN A 316 12.36 7.33 21.80
N LEU A 317 11.49 6.32 21.74
CA LEU A 317 10.55 6.03 22.82
C LEU A 317 11.30 5.45 24.01
N GLN A 318 10.93 5.89 25.21
CA GLN A 318 11.33 5.22 26.44
C GLN A 318 10.76 3.79 26.44
N LYS A 319 11.63 2.80 26.65
CA LYS A 319 11.24 1.38 26.77
C LYS A 319 10.31 1.18 27.97
N VAL A 320 9.47 0.15 27.91
CA VAL A 320 8.57 -0.21 29.02
C VAL A 320 9.43 -0.39 30.28
N PRO A 321 9.00 0.14 31.45
CA PRO A 321 9.75 -0.01 32.69
C PRO A 321 10.09 -1.48 32.98
N GLU A 322 11.37 -1.80 33.18
CA GLU A 322 11.94 -3.17 33.30
C GLU A 322 11.32 -4.09 34.37
N ALA A 323 10.45 -3.59 35.25
CA ALA A 323 9.83 -4.38 36.32
C ALA A 323 8.30 -4.45 36.19
N LEU A 324 7.80 -4.54 34.96
CA LEU A 324 6.45 -4.99 34.64
C LEU A 324 6.56 -6.38 33.99
N ASP A 325 6.26 -7.42 34.76
CA ASP A 325 6.18 -8.79 34.27
C ASP A 325 4.76 -9.08 33.76
N PHE A 326 4.65 -9.82 32.66
CA PHE A 326 3.44 -10.34 32.03
C PHE A 326 3.45 -11.88 32.00
N PRO A 327 3.40 -12.55 33.18
CA PRO A 327 3.58 -13.99 33.30
C PRO A 327 2.56 -14.84 32.52
N ASP A 328 1.35 -14.30 32.26
CA ASP A 328 0.26 -14.98 31.53
C ASP A 328 0.06 -14.44 30.10
N LEU A 329 1.05 -13.75 29.54
CA LEU A 329 0.90 -13.04 28.26
C LEU A 329 0.52 -13.97 27.10
N LYS A 330 1.12 -15.17 27.05
CA LYS A 330 0.81 -16.19 26.04
C LYS A 330 -0.66 -16.60 26.13
N ASP A 331 -1.14 -16.94 27.32
CA ASP A 331 -2.52 -17.40 27.51
C ASP A 331 -3.52 -16.26 27.26
N ARG A 332 -3.17 -15.03 27.64
CA ARG A 332 -3.94 -13.83 27.30
C ARG A 332 -4.04 -13.61 25.79
N LEU A 333 -2.92 -13.75 25.06
CA LEU A 333 -2.88 -13.63 23.61
C LEU A 333 -3.78 -14.68 22.94
N LEU A 334 -3.65 -15.95 23.33
CA LEU A 334 -4.46 -17.06 22.80
C LEU A 334 -5.96 -16.86 23.06
N ARG A 335 -6.33 -16.43 24.28
CA ARG A 335 -7.72 -16.12 24.64
C ARG A 335 -8.28 -14.98 23.78
N CYS A 336 -7.53 -13.90 23.57
CA CYS A 336 -8.02 -12.76 22.79
C CYS A 336 -8.10 -13.05 21.28
N ILE A 337 -7.17 -13.85 20.74
CA ILE A 337 -7.23 -14.28 19.34
C ILE A 337 -8.42 -15.22 19.09
N SER A 338 -8.85 -15.99 20.09
CA SER A 338 -10.02 -16.88 20.02
C SER A 338 -11.29 -16.27 20.62
N ASP A 339 -11.31 -14.97 20.89
CA ASP A 339 -12.45 -14.30 21.55
C ASP A 339 -13.72 -14.36 20.69
N GLN A 340 -14.90 -14.38 21.31
CA GLN A 340 -16.17 -14.37 20.59
C GLN A 340 -16.37 -13.08 19.77
N SER A 341 -15.91 -11.93 20.30
CA SER A 341 -15.95 -10.63 19.61
C SER A 341 -14.83 -10.54 18.59
N TYR A 342 -15.21 -10.31 17.33
CA TYR A 342 -14.22 -10.16 16.25
C TYR A 342 -13.42 -8.87 16.40
N GLU A 343 -13.93 -7.86 17.09
CA GLU A 343 -13.24 -6.61 17.38
C GLU A 343 -12.02 -6.84 18.29
N VAL A 344 -12.20 -7.66 19.33
CA VAL A 344 -11.09 -8.11 20.20
C VAL A 344 -10.07 -8.90 19.38
N ARG A 345 -10.52 -9.92 18.63
CA ARG A 345 -9.64 -10.72 17.75
C ARG A 345 -8.85 -9.83 16.81
N LEU A 346 -9.51 -8.90 16.12
CA LEU A 346 -8.90 -8.00 15.15
C LEU A 346 -7.86 -7.07 15.79
N ALA A 347 -8.17 -6.47 16.94
CA ALA A 347 -7.24 -5.62 17.67
C ALA A 347 -5.99 -6.39 18.11
N THR A 348 -6.18 -7.62 18.61
CA THR A 348 -5.08 -8.49 19.01
C THR A 348 -4.22 -8.93 17.83
N LEU A 349 -4.82 -9.36 16.72
CA LEU A 349 -4.09 -9.77 15.50
C LEU A 349 -3.28 -8.61 14.92
N LYS A 350 -3.82 -7.38 14.93
CA LYS A 350 -3.08 -6.18 14.51
C LYS A 350 -1.81 -5.96 15.35
N TRP A 351 -1.93 -6.05 16.68
CA TRP A 351 -0.79 -5.90 17.59
C TRP A 351 0.23 -7.01 17.41
N PHE A 352 -0.23 -8.24 17.27
CA PHE A 352 0.63 -9.38 17.06
C PHE A 352 1.41 -9.31 15.74
N LEU A 353 0.78 -8.83 14.66
CA LEU A 353 1.48 -8.57 13.40
C LEU A 353 2.57 -7.51 13.56
N GLN A 354 2.32 -6.45 14.33
CA GLN A 354 3.31 -5.40 14.61
C GLN A 354 4.48 -5.95 15.44
N PHE A 355 4.19 -6.77 16.45
CA PHE A 355 5.21 -7.48 17.22
C PHE A 355 6.14 -8.34 16.35
N LEU A 356 5.58 -9.07 15.37
CA LEU A 356 6.40 -9.87 14.46
C LEU A 356 7.27 -9.00 13.52
N LYS A 357 6.82 -7.78 13.19
CA LYS A 357 7.58 -6.86 12.34
C LYS A 357 8.73 -6.17 13.08
N SER A 358 8.63 -5.97 14.40
CA SER A 358 9.71 -5.38 15.18
C SER A 358 10.85 -6.39 15.35
N GLU A 359 12.02 -6.08 14.79
CA GLU A 359 13.25 -6.90 14.93
C GLU A 359 13.89 -6.77 16.33
N ASP A 360 13.39 -5.88 17.19
CA ASP A 360 13.93 -5.63 18.53
C ASP A 360 13.48 -6.68 19.56
N SER A 361 14.33 -7.69 19.77
CA SER A 361 14.17 -8.77 20.77
C SER A 361 14.45 -8.32 22.21
N SER A 362 14.10 -7.09 22.60
CA SER A 362 14.57 -6.49 23.86
C SER A 362 13.76 -6.81 25.12
N PHE A 363 12.78 -7.72 25.06
CA PHE A 363 11.97 -8.14 26.21
C PHE A 363 12.15 -9.63 26.57
N SER A 364 12.49 -9.94 27.83
CA SER A 364 12.71 -11.31 28.33
C SER A 364 11.49 -12.22 28.11
N GLU A 365 10.28 -11.71 28.39
CA GLU A 365 9.03 -12.46 28.19
C GLU A 365 8.63 -12.58 26.72
N THR A 366 9.06 -11.65 25.86
CA THR A 366 8.95 -11.86 24.41
C THR A 366 9.76 -13.06 23.96
N GLY A 367 10.82 -13.46 24.68
CA GLY A 367 11.52 -14.72 24.46
C GLY A 367 10.61 -15.95 24.58
N SER A 368 9.70 -15.96 25.55
CA SER A 368 8.71 -17.04 25.72
C SER A 368 7.66 -17.04 24.60
N ILE A 369 7.22 -15.87 24.15
CA ILE A 369 6.35 -15.72 22.99
C ILE A 369 7.08 -16.20 21.74
N TRP A 370 8.32 -15.76 21.52
CA TRP A 370 9.14 -16.15 20.37
C TRP A 370 9.34 -17.67 20.33
N HIS A 371 9.61 -18.29 21.48
CA HIS A 371 9.69 -19.75 21.60
C HIS A 371 8.35 -20.43 21.26
N TRP A 372 7.22 -19.93 21.78
CA TRP A 372 5.91 -20.45 21.40
C TRP A 372 5.61 -20.25 19.91
N THR A 373 5.98 -19.09 19.35
CA THR A 373 5.74 -18.80 17.94
C THR A 373 6.52 -19.74 17.04
N ASN A 374 7.77 -20.06 17.41
CA ASN A 374 8.58 -21.06 16.73
C ASN A 374 7.84 -22.40 16.67
N ASN A 375 7.28 -22.86 17.78
CA ASN A 375 6.85 -24.26 17.89
C ASN A 375 5.38 -24.51 17.47
N GLY A 376 4.54 -23.48 17.37
CA GLY A 376 3.09 -23.70 17.20
C GLY A 376 2.28 -22.62 16.49
N LEU A 377 2.90 -21.51 16.07
CA LEU A 377 2.16 -20.40 15.47
C LEU A 377 1.49 -20.82 14.16
N GLN A 378 2.22 -21.48 13.26
CA GLN A 378 1.70 -21.86 11.94
C GLN A 378 0.48 -22.76 12.05
N VAL A 379 0.55 -23.80 12.89
CA VAL A 379 -0.56 -24.76 13.08
C VAL A 379 -1.79 -24.05 13.66
N MET A 380 -1.60 -23.20 14.66
CA MET A 380 -2.68 -22.44 15.29
C MET A 380 -3.36 -21.48 14.30
N LEU A 381 -2.60 -20.75 13.49
CA LEU A 381 -3.17 -19.83 12.50
C LEU A 381 -3.99 -20.55 11.44
N LEU A 382 -3.56 -21.74 11.01
CA LEU A 382 -4.32 -22.56 10.06
C LEU A 382 -5.62 -23.07 10.68
N ASP A 383 -5.63 -23.52 11.94
CA ASP A 383 -6.87 -23.90 12.64
C ASP A 383 -7.84 -22.72 12.80
N LEU A 384 -7.32 -21.53 13.12
CA LEU A 384 -8.15 -20.32 13.20
C LEU A 384 -8.73 -19.90 11.86
N LEU A 385 -7.96 -20.03 10.78
CA LEU A 385 -8.40 -19.68 9.43
C LEU A 385 -9.62 -20.50 8.99
N GLU A 386 -9.73 -21.75 9.47
CA GLU A 386 -10.88 -22.63 9.23
C GLU A 386 -12.15 -22.18 9.96
N LYS A 387 -11.99 -21.53 11.12
CA LYS A 387 -13.10 -21.15 12.01
C LYS A 387 -13.52 -19.70 11.84
N GLU A 388 -12.67 -18.86 11.27
CA GLU A 388 -12.91 -17.43 11.18
C GLU A 388 -14.00 -17.10 10.16
N LYS A 389 -14.94 -16.25 10.56
CA LYS A 389 -16.07 -15.80 9.73
C LYS A 389 -15.91 -14.34 9.29
N ASN A 390 -15.10 -13.57 10.01
CA ASN A 390 -14.89 -12.16 9.73
C ASN A 390 -13.72 -11.98 8.76
N HIS A 391 -14.02 -11.44 7.58
CA HIS A 391 -13.03 -11.23 6.51
C HIS A 391 -11.82 -10.35 6.92
N ARG A 392 -11.97 -9.47 7.92
CA ARG A 392 -10.86 -8.64 8.40
C ARG A 392 -9.90 -9.46 9.27
N CYS A 393 -10.44 -10.29 10.17
CA CYS A 393 -9.63 -11.20 10.97
C CYS A 393 -8.94 -12.23 10.07
N GLU A 394 -9.66 -12.82 9.11
CA GLU A 394 -9.10 -13.72 8.10
C GLU A 394 -7.89 -13.09 7.38
N ASN A 395 -8.04 -11.85 6.91
CA ASN A 395 -6.94 -11.13 6.28
C ASN A 395 -5.74 -10.96 7.21
N TYR A 396 -5.95 -10.59 8.48
CA TYR A 396 -4.85 -10.42 9.42
C TYR A 396 -4.18 -11.74 9.81
N ILE A 397 -4.93 -12.84 9.94
CA ILE A 397 -4.38 -14.18 10.15
C ILE A 397 -3.43 -14.54 8.99
N LEU A 398 -3.87 -14.32 7.76
CA LEU A 398 -3.04 -14.55 6.56
C LEU A 398 -1.81 -13.64 6.51
N ARG A 399 -1.94 -12.37 6.90
CA ARG A 399 -0.79 -11.44 6.99
C ARG A 399 0.23 -11.87 8.03
N ILE A 400 -0.23 -12.37 9.18
CA ILE A 400 0.64 -12.91 10.24
C ILE A 400 1.33 -14.17 9.72
N LEU A 401 0.60 -15.09 9.08
CA LEU A 401 1.16 -16.29 8.48
C LEU A 401 2.25 -15.94 7.45
N CYS A 402 1.98 -14.95 6.59
CA CYS A 402 2.92 -14.46 5.60
C CYS A 402 4.17 -13.86 6.26
N GLN A 403 3.99 -12.94 7.21
CA GLN A 403 5.08 -12.25 7.91
C GLN A 403 5.96 -13.25 8.67
N TRP A 404 5.35 -14.19 9.40
CA TRP A 404 6.05 -15.24 10.12
C TRP A 404 6.98 -16.03 9.21
N ASN A 405 6.45 -16.50 8.07
CA ASN A 405 7.23 -17.29 7.13
C ASN A 405 8.38 -16.49 6.51
N LEU A 406 8.15 -15.23 6.12
CA LEU A 406 9.22 -14.38 5.60
C LEU A 406 10.35 -14.17 6.61
N LEU A 407 10.02 -13.97 7.89
CA LEU A 407 11.02 -13.87 8.97
C LEU A 407 11.83 -15.16 9.11
N MET A 408 11.16 -16.32 9.09
CA MET A 408 11.83 -17.62 9.22
C MET A 408 12.74 -17.91 8.03
N PHE A 409 12.33 -17.60 6.80
CA PHE A 409 13.19 -17.69 5.63
C PHE A 409 14.42 -16.77 5.74
N LYS A 410 14.25 -15.52 6.20
CA LYS A 410 15.35 -14.58 6.39
C LYS A 410 16.38 -15.11 7.42
N LYS A 411 15.89 -15.65 8.55
CA LYS A 411 16.75 -16.27 9.57
C LYS A 411 17.50 -17.49 9.04
N ALA A 412 16.83 -18.36 8.28
CA ALA A 412 17.45 -19.52 7.65
C ALA A 412 18.57 -19.12 6.67
N SER A 413 18.38 -18.06 5.88
CA SER A 413 19.41 -17.56 4.96
C SER A 413 20.65 -16.98 5.66
N ASN A 414 20.50 -16.45 6.88
CA ASN A 414 21.59 -15.82 7.63
C ASN A 414 22.47 -16.81 8.41
N GLY A 415 22.19 -18.12 8.36
CA GLY A 415 22.99 -19.13 9.07
C GLY A 415 22.90 -19.06 10.59
N GLU A 416 21.94 -18.31 11.15
CA GLU A 416 21.60 -18.39 12.57
C GLU A 416 21.15 -19.83 12.87
N SER A 417 21.66 -20.42 13.95
CA SER A 417 21.29 -21.79 14.35
C SER A 417 19.77 -21.90 14.37
N VAL A 418 19.22 -22.62 13.39
CA VAL A 418 17.78 -22.78 13.20
C VAL A 418 17.21 -23.39 14.47
N VAL A 419 16.67 -22.54 15.34
CA VAL A 419 15.78 -23.01 16.39
C VAL A 419 14.57 -23.58 15.66
N GLU A 420 14.28 -24.85 15.93
CA GLU A 420 13.21 -25.72 15.44
C GLU A 420 11.84 -25.03 15.28
N GLY A 421 11.71 -24.14 14.31
CA GLY A 421 10.49 -23.42 14.03
C GLY A 421 9.64 -24.18 13.01
N ILE A 422 8.35 -24.34 13.26
CA ILE A 422 7.39 -24.84 12.28
C ILE A 422 7.02 -23.67 11.36
N TYR A 423 7.51 -23.72 10.13
CA TYR A 423 7.17 -22.78 9.07
C TYR A 423 7.06 -23.51 7.73
N VAL A 424 6.58 -22.86 6.67
CA VAL A 424 6.41 -23.48 5.35
C VAL A 424 7.70 -24.10 4.83
N GLY A 425 8.86 -23.47 5.09
CA GLY A 425 10.17 -24.01 4.69
C GLY A 425 10.61 -25.27 5.43
N SER A 426 9.98 -25.62 6.56
CA SER A 426 10.26 -26.85 7.31
C SER A 426 9.26 -27.97 7.02
N LEU A 427 8.27 -27.75 6.16
CA LEU A 427 7.23 -28.73 5.87
C LEU A 427 7.68 -29.76 4.83
N SER A 428 7.14 -30.98 4.94
CA SER A 428 7.29 -32.00 3.90
C SER A 428 6.61 -31.59 2.59
N TYR A 429 7.01 -32.20 1.48
CA TYR A 429 6.41 -31.99 0.17
C TYR A 429 4.88 -32.11 0.20
N ASP A 430 4.34 -33.22 0.72
CA ASP A 430 2.88 -33.45 0.81
C ASP A 430 2.16 -32.38 1.64
N SER A 431 2.78 -31.95 2.74
CA SER A 431 2.20 -30.93 3.63
C SER A 431 2.08 -29.57 2.93
N VAL A 432 3.05 -29.22 2.08
CA VAL A 432 3.08 -27.95 1.36
C VAL A 432 2.10 -27.97 0.21
N ILE A 433 1.97 -29.10 -0.50
CA ILE A 433 0.96 -29.28 -1.55
C ILE A 433 -0.46 -29.22 -0.96
N HIS A 434 -0.68 -29.82 0.22
CA HIS A 434 -1.96 -29.70 0.91
C HIS A 434 -2.27 -28.24 1.30
N LEU A 435 -1.29 -27.53 1.86
CA LEU A 435 -1.43 -26.10 2.18
C LEU A 435 -1.71 -25.27 0.93
N TRP A 436 -1.00 -25.53 -0.16
CA TRP A 436 -1.19 -24.89 -1.47
C TRP A 436 -2.64 -25.06 -1.96
N GLY A 437 -3.16 -26.29 -1.98
CA GLY A 437 -4.53 -26.57 -2.41
C GLY A 437 -5.57 -25.81 -1.56
N ARG A 438 -5.35 -25.76 -0.25
CA ARG A 438 -6.21 -25.02 0.68
C ARG A 438 -6.19 -23.51 0.43
N LEU A 439 -5.00 -22.92 0.24
CA LEU A 439 -4.86 -21.49 -0.04
C LEU A 439 -5.45 -21.11 -1.40
N THR A 440 -5.31 -21.97 -2.40
CA THR A 440 -5.87 -21.79 -3.74
C THR A 440 -7.40 -21.77 -3.70
N SER A 441 -8.02 -22.74 -3.03
CA SER A 441 -9.47 -22.78 -2.81
C SER A 441 -9.99 -21.55 -2.07
N LEU A 442 -9.24 -21.07 -1.07
CA LEU A 442 -9.59 -19.84 -0.36
C LEU A 442 -9.47 -18.60 -1.26
N TYR A 443 -8.46 -18.55 -2.14
CA TYR A 443 -8.29 -17.46 -3.10
C TYR A 443 -9.45 -17.39 -4.10
N GLU A 444 -9.92 -18.53 -4.59
CA GLU A 444 -11.04 -18.63 -5.52
C GLU A 444 -12.38 -18.23 -4.89
N SER A 445 -12.61 -18.64 -3.63
CA SER A 445 -13.86 -18.35 -2.91
C SER A 445 -13.95 -16.93 -2.35
N THR A 446 -12.81 -16.30 -2.03
CA THR A 446 -12.78 -14.98 -1.39
C THR A 446 -13.03 -13.83 -2.39
N ARG A 447 -13.99 -12.98 -2.05
CA ARG A 447 -14.37 -11.78 -2.83
C ARG A 447 -13.62 -10.51 -2.44
N HIS A 448 -13.03 -10.48 -1.25
CA HIS A 448 -12.36 -9.28 -0.74
C HIS A 448 -10.98 -9.11 -1.36
N VAL A 449 -10.81 -8.04 -2.13
CA VAL A 449 -9.58 -7.73 -2.90
C VAL A 449 -8.31 -7.72 -2.02
N LYS A 450 -8.37 -7.10 -0.82
CA LYS A 450 -7.23 -7.07 0.11
C LYS A 450 -6.82 -8.47 0.59
N THR A 451 -7.81 -9.31 0.88
CA THR A 451 -7.57 -10.69 1.31
C THR A 451 -6.99 -11.53 0.18
N ARG A 452 -7.49 -11.36 -1.05
CA ARG A 452 -6.91 -11.98 -2.25
C ARG A 452 -5.45 -11.59 -2.45
N GLY A 453 -5.11 -10.31 -2.29
CA GLY A 453 -3.72 -9.85 -2.36
C GLY A 453 -2.82 -10.51 -1.30
N THR A 454 -3.29 -10.63 -0.06
CA THR A 454 -2.54 -11.36 0.99
C THR A 454 -2.41 -12.85 0.70
N LEU A 455 -3.45 -13.48 0.13
CA LEU A 455 -3.40 -14.88 -0.28
C LEU A 455 -2.37 -15.12 -1.38
N MET A 456 -2.20 -14.18 -2.32
CA MET A 456 -1.12 -14.25 -3.30
C MET A 456 0.25 -14.28 -2.63
N SER A 457 0.47 -13.46 -1.59
CA SER A 457 1.71 -13.51 -0.81
C SER A 457 1.90 -14.83 -0.04
N CYS A 458 0.81 -15.45 0.45
CA CYS A 458 0.88 -16.78 1.07
C CYS A 458 1.19 -17.88 0.04
N LEU A 459 0.60 -17.81 -1.17
CA LEU A 459 0.92 -18.73 -2.27
C LEU A 459 2.38 -18.55 -2.70
N ALA A 460 2.88 -17.32 -2.74
CA ALA A 460 4.28 -17.02 -3.02
C ALA A 460 5.23 -17.74 -2.04
N ILE A 461 4.90 -17.74 -0.75
CA ILE A 461 5.66 -18.47 0.28
C ILE A 461 5.68 -19.98 0.03
N CYS A 462 4.57 -20.57 -0.39
CA CYS A 462 4.54 -21.97 -0.81
C CYS A 462 5.44 -22.20 -2.04
N VAL A 463 5.37 -21.32 -3.04
CA VAL A 463 6.27 -21.37 -4.21
C VAL A 463 7.72 -21.36 -3.77
N LYS A 464 8.12 -20.43 -2.89
CA LYS A 464 9.52 -20.34 -2.40
C LYS A 464 10.08 -21.65 -1.86
N HIS A 465 9.25 -22.41 -1.12
CA HIS A 465 9.65 -23.72 -0.62
C HIS A 465 9.62 -24.79 -1.72
N LEU A 466 8.55 -24.84 -2.51
CA LEU A 466 8.41 -25.79 -3.62
C LEU A 466 9.55 -25.66 -4.64
N THR A 467 10.04 -24.44 -4.90
CA THR A 467 11.20 -24.20 -5.78
C THR A 467 12.50 -24.73 -5.19
N GLY A 468 12.66 -24.71 -3.86
CA GLY A 468 13.79 -25.36 -3.20
C GLY A 468 13.72 -26.88 -3.32
N LEU A 469 12.54 -27.45 -3.10
CA LEU A 469 12.27 -28.89 -3.23
C LEU A 469 12.39 -29.43 -4.66
N PHE A 470 12.42 -28.57 -5.68
CA PHE A 470 12.56 -28.97 -7.09
C PHE A 470 13.94 -29.59 -7.37
N PHE A 471 14.98 -29.16 -6.64
CA PHE A 471 16.37 -29.58 -6.84
C PHE A 471 16.87 -30.64 -5.84
N ASP A 472 16.01 -31.15 -4.95
CA ASP A 472 16.39 -32.18 -3.96
C ASP A 472 16.45 -33.58 -4.60
N GLU A 473 17.64 -34.16 -4.73
CA GLU A 473 17.92 -35.47 -5.38
C GLU A 473 17.73 -36.70 -4.45
N ASN A 474 16.75 -36.68 -3.54
CA ASN A 474 16.69 -37.68 -2.46
C ASN A 474 15.92 -38.98 -2.80
N GLU A 475 15.32 -39.12 -3.99
CA GLU A 475 14.43 -40.26 -4.32
C GLU A 475 14.75 -40.92 -5.66
N SER A 476 14.09 -42.04 -5.97
CA SER A 476 14.31 -42.76 -7.22
C SER A 476 13.70 -42.01 -8.41
N GLU A 477 14.33 -42.04 -9.60
CA GLU A 477 13.87 -41.32 -10.82
C GLU A 477 12.37 -41.54 -11.18
N LYS A 478 11.75 -42.65 -10.74
CA LYS A 478 10.33 -42.95 -10.99
C LYS A 478 9.37 -42.22 -10.07
N GLU A 479 9.81 -41.81 -8.87
CA GLU A 479 9.02 -41.08 -7.88
C GLU A 479 9.20 -39.55 -8.04
N GLU A 480 10.32 -39.11 -8.63
CA GLU A 480 10.63 -37.70 -8.87
C GLU A 480 9.83 -37.06 -10.02
N GLU A 481 9.50 -37.84 -11.07
CA GLU A 481 8.73 -37.36 -12.22
C GLU A 481 7.36 -36.72 -11.86
N PRO A 482 6.46 -37.37 -11.10
CA PRO A 482 5.20 -36.74 -10.69
C PRO A 482 5.41 -35.53 -9.77
N ARG A 483 6.50 -35.51 -9.01
CA ARG A 483 6.86 -34.40 -8.12
C ARG A 483 7.26 -33.15 -8.90
N TRP A 484 8.12 -33.27 -9.91
CA TRP A 484 8.48 -32.14 -10.78
C TRP A 484 7.27 -31.57 -11.52
N SER A 485 6.41 -32.44 -12.08
CA SER A 485 5.19 -32.00 -12.76
C SER A 485 4.29 -31.18 -11.84
N CYS A 486 4.06 -31.66 -10.61
CA CYS A 486 3.21 -30.98 -9.64
C CYS A 486 3.79 -29.63 -9.20
N VAL A 487 5.11 -29.55 -8.96
CA VAL A 487 5.78 -28.27 -8.65
C VAL A 487 5.64 -27.29 -9.80
N ILE A 488 5.86 -27.73 -11.03
CA ILE A 488 5.70 -26.92 -12.24
C ILE A 488 4.26 -26.43 -12.39
N ASP A 489 3.27 -27.28 -12.14
CA ASP A 489 1.85 -26.90 -12.19
C ASP A 489 1.51 -25.81 -11.16
N CYS A 490 2.04 -25.94 -9.93
CA CYS A 490 1.87 -24.92 -8.88
C CYS A 490 2.53 -23.59 -9.29
N VAL A 491 3.78 -23.65 -9.78
CA VAL A 491 4.53 -22.47 -10.24
C VAL A 491 3.82 -21.82 -11.43
N SER A 492 3.37 -22.59 -12.41
CA SER A 492 2.65 -22.11 -13.58
C SER A 492 1.33 -21.43 -13.20
N TYR A 493 0.56 -22.04 -12.29
CA TYR A 493 -0.64 -21.39 -11.74
C TYR A 493 -0.31 -20.06 -11.06
N PHE A 494 0.72 -20.03 -10.21
CA PHE A 494 1.16 -18.81 -9.53
C PHE A 494 1.57 -17.71 -10.51
N VAL A 495 2.41 -18.05 -11.50
CA VAL A 495 2.93 -17.11 -12.51
C VAL A 495 1.78 -16.52 -13.32
N ASN A 496 0.85 -17.34 -13.79
CA ASN A 496 -0.33 -16.88 -14.53
C ASN A 496 -1.22 -15.97 -13.67
N LEU A 497 -1.43 -16.35 -12.41
CA LEU A 497 -2.20 -15.55 -11.45
C LEU A 497 -1.56 -14.17 -11.24
N VAL A 498 -0.26 -14.11 -10.97
CA VAL A 498 0.47 -12.86 -10.77
C VAL A 498 0.47 -12.02 -12.05
N LYS A 499 0.70 -12.63 -13.21
CA LYS A 499 0.65 -11.95 -14.51
C LYS A 499 -0.69 -11.29 -14.79
N GLU A 500 -1.80 -11.99 -14.51
CA GLU A 500 -3.15 -11.42 -14.64
C GLU A 500 -3.35 -10.22 -13.72
N LYS A 501 -2.90 -10.35 -12.46
CA LYS A 501 -3.13 -9.35 -11.40
C LYS A 501 -2.16 -8.16 -11.44
N SER A 502 -1.10 -8.25 -12.23
CA SER A 502 -0.17 -7.16 -12.53
C SER A 502 -0.63 -6.26 -13.69
N SER A 503 -1.77 -6.56 -14.34
CA SER A 503 -2.30 -5.72 -15.44
C SER A 503 -2.55 -4.28 -14.98
N SER A 504 -2.24 -3.30 -15.83
CA SER A 504 -2.53 -1.88 -15.57
C SER A 504 -4.01 -1.59 -15.31
N SER A 505 -4.91 -2.44 -15.81
CA SER A 505 -6.35 -2.37 -15.56
C SER A 505 -6.78 -2.71 -14.13
N GLU A 506 -5.91 -3.34 -13.34
CA GLU A 506 -6.18 -3.72 -11.95
C GLU A 506 -5.94 -2.55 -10.98
N GLN A 507 -6.51 -2.64 -9.78
CA GLN A 507 -6.34 -1.60 -8.75
C GLN A 507 -4.89 -1.56 -8.25
N VAL A 508 -4.39 -0.37 -7.89
CA VAL A 508 -3.01 -0.16 -7.40
C VAL A 508 -2.64 -1.11 -6.26
N ASN A 509 -3.55 -1.38 -5.32
CA ASN A 509 -3.31 -2.31 -4.21
C ASN A 509 -3.17 -3.78 -4.66
N VAL A 510 -3.76 -4.17 -5.78
CA VAL A 510 -3.61 -5.51 -6.37
C VAL A 510 -2.28 -5.62 -7.10
N ARG A 511 -1.90 -4.59 -7.85
CA ARG A 511 -0.58 -4.52 -8.51
C ARG A 511 0.55 -4.50 -7.48
N GLN A 512 0.39 -3.75 -6.38
CA GLN A 512 1.32 -3.76 -5.25
C GLN A 512 1.43 -5.15 -4.60
N ALA A 513 0.31 -5.84 -4.36
CA ALA A 513 0.33 -7.20 -3.82
C ALA A 513 1.01 -8.19 -4.77
N SER A 514 0.86 -7.99 -6.08
CA SER A 514 1.54 -8.77 -7.12
C SER A 514 3.05 -8.56 -7.05
N ALA A 515 3.52 -7.31 -7.00
CA ALA A 515 4.93 -6.99 -6.82
C ALA A 515 5.53 -7.60 -5.55
N GLU A 516 4.82 -7.51 -4.42
CA GLU A 516 5.25 -8.13 -3.15
C GLU A 516 5.27 -9.67 -3.22
N ALA A 517 4.32 -10.28 -3.93
CA ALA A 517 4.27 -11.73 -4.14
C ALA A 517 5.43 -12.23 -5.03
N ILE A 518 5.82 -11.48 -6.06
CA ILE A 518 7.00 -11.79 -6.91
C ILE A 518 8.23 -11.92 -6.03
N ILE A 519 8.54 -10.90 -5.22
CA ILE A 519 9.72 -10.91 -4.35
C ILE A 519 9.61 -11.98 -3.26
N ALA A 520 8.44 -12.13 -2.62
CA ALA A 520 8.22 -13.11 -1.57
C ALA A 520 8.42 -14.57 -2.06
N SER A 521 8.12 -14.85 -3.33
CA SER A 521 8.27 -16.19 -3.91
C SER A 521 9.71 -16.64 -4.14
N GLY A 522 10.67 -15.72 -4.17
CA GLY A 522 12.07 -16.06 -4.41
C GLY A 522 12.34 -16.67 -5.80
N ILE A 523 11.37 -16.58 -6.72
CA ILE A 523 11.43 -17.23 -8.05
C ILE A 523 12.40 -16.51 -9.00
N LEU A 524 12.62 -15.21 -8.81
CA LEU A 524 13.55 -14.43 -9.62
C LEU A 524 15.00 -14.90 -9.38
N GLU A 525 15.38 -15.21 -8.14
CA GLU A 525 16.69 -15.74 -7.78
C GLU A 525 16.96 -17.13 -8.37
N GLN A 526 15.91 -17.90 -8.67
CA GLN A 526 16.03 -19.25 -9.25
C GLN A 526 16.62 -19.23 -10.67
N ALA A 527 16.61 -18.07 -11.35
CA ALA A 527 17.22 -17.93 -12.66
C ALA A 527 18.69 -18.41 -12.68
N LYS A 528 19.47 -18.06 -11.65
CA LYS A 528 20.88 -18.48 -11.55
C LYS A 528 21.07 -19.98 -11.36
N LEU A 529 20.10 -20.64 -10.72
CA LEU A 529 20.16 -22.08 -10.43
C LEU A 529 19.72 -22.91 -11.64
N ILE A 530 18.65 -22.49 -12.32
CA ILE A 530 18.12 -23.21 -13.47
C ILE A 530 18.89 -22.94 -14.77
N GLY A 531 19.51 -21.76 -14.89
CA GLY A 531 20.22 -21.33 -16.09
C GLY A 531 21.24 -22.34 -16.61
N PRO A 532 22.16 -22.88 -15.79
CA PRO A 532 23.12 -23.89 -16.23
C PRO A 532 22.51 -25.24 -16.62
N LEU A 533 21.26 -25.50 -16.24
CA LEU A 533 20.58 -26.78 -16.44
C LEU A 533 19.72 -26.81 -17.71
N VAL A 534 19.43 -25.67 -18.33
CA VAL A 534 18.72 -25.64 -19.63
C VAL A 534 19.68 -25.97 -20.77
N SER A 535 19.18 -26.66 -21.79
CA SER A 535 20.01 -27.06 -22.93
C SER A 535 19.23 -26.96 -24.24
N ASN A 536 19.98 -26.90 -25.34
CA ASN A 536 19.40 -26.90 -26.67
C ASN A 536 19.29 -28.34 -27.15
N HIS A 537 18.08 -28.78 -27.48
CA HIS A 537 17.85 -30.14 -27.98
C HIS A 537 18.40 -30.31 -29.39
N ASP A 538 19.36 -31.23 -29.55
CA ASP A 538 19.68 -31.79 -30.85
C ASP A 538 18.53 -32.71 -31.30
N GLN A 539 18.09 -32.58 -32.56
CA GLN A 539 16.96 -33.34 -33.14
C GLN A 539 17.14 -34.88 -33.12
N THR A 540 18.28 -35.38 -32.65
CA THR A 540 18.69 -36.79 -32.67
C THR A 540 18.56 -37.53 -31.33
N LEU A 541 18.39 -36.84 -30.20
CA LEU A 541 18.29 -37.46 -28.86
C LEU A 541 17.01 -36.98 -28.16
N SER A 542 16.20 -37.93 -27.66
CA SER A 542 15.05 -37.58 -26.83
C SER A 542 15.54 -37.02 -25.48
N PRO A 543 15.11 -35.82 -25.08
CA PRO A 543 15.53 -35.25 -23.81
C PRO A 543 15.12 -36.11 -22.62
N SER A 544 15.94 -36.07 -21.57
CA SER A 544 15.54 -36.65 -20.29
C SER A 544 14.30 -35.94 -19.76
N LYS A 545 13.48 -36.65 -18.99
CA LYS A 545 12.27 -36.08 -18.39
C LYS A 545 12.59 -34.90 -17.46
N PHE A 546 13.71 -35.00 -16.75
CA PHE A 546 14.25 -33.92 -15.93
C PHE A 546 14.63 -32.69 -16.75
N GLN A 547 15.27 -32.86 -17.91
CA GLN A 547 15.61 -31.76 -18.80
C GLN A 547 14.36 -31.01 -19.27
N ASN A 548 13.32 -31.74 -19.69
CA ASN A 548 12.05 -31.13 -20.07
C ASN A 548 11.42 -30.35 -18.91
N ALA A 549 11.47 -30.91 -17.69
CA ALA A 549 10.99 -30.21 -16.50
C ALA A 549 11.78 -28.92 -16.24
N CYS A 550 13.11 -28.95 -16.39
CA CYS A 550 13.97 -27.77 -16.25
C CYS A 550 13.64 -26.69 -17.29
N ASP A 551 13.43 -27.07 -18.55
CA ASP A 551 13.09 -26.13 -19.62
C ASP A 551 11.73 -25.46 -19.37
N VAL A 552 10.71 -26.23 -18.97
CA VAL A 552 9.39 -25.67 -18.63
C VAL A 552 9.48 -24.75 -17.42
N TYR A 553 10.23 -25.14 -16.39
CA TYR A 553 10.42 -24.33 -15.19
C TYR A 553 11.18 -23.04 -15.47
N ALA A 554 12.24 -23.09 -16.30
CA ALA A 554 12.97 -21.91 -16.76
C ALA A 554 12.07 -20.95 -17.54
N TYR A 555 11.14 -21.48 -18.36
CA TYR A 555 10.15 -20.66 -19.06
C TYR A 555 9.23 -19.90 -18.08
N GLN A 556 8.80 -20.54 -17.00
CA GLN A 556 8.01 -19.88 -15.95
C GLN A 556 8.79 -18.77 -15.24
N ILE A 557 10.09 -18.96 -15.02
CA ILE A 557 10.98 -17.93 -14.47
C ILE A 557 11.07 -16.73 -15.43
N LEU A 558 11.20 -16.95 -16.74
CA LEU A 558 11.18 -15.88 -17.74
C LEU A 558 9.85 -15.10 -17.72
N GLU A 559 8.72 -15.79 -17.68
CA GLU A 559 7.39 -15.16 -17.57
C GLU A 559 7.28 -14.27 -16.33
N MET A 560 7.82 -14.72 -15.19
CA MET A 560 7.82 -13.91 -13.97
C MET A 560 8.74 -12.71 -14.08
N TRP A 561 9.95 -12.87 -14.63
CA TRP A 561 10.87 -11.76 -14.86
C TRP A 561 10.28 -10.68 -15.76
N PHE A 562 9.61 -11.07 -16.85
CA PHE A 562 8.95 -10.10 -17.73
C PHE A 562 7.71 -9.46 -17.12
N THR A 563 7.01 -10.18 -16.23
CA THR A 563 5.94 -9.58 -15.41
C THR A 563 6.51 -8.55 -14.44
N CYS A 564 7.66 -8.83 -13.82
CA CYS A 564 8.39 -7.90 -12.97
C CYS A 564 8.87 -6.65 -13.73
N ILE A 565 9.44 -6.83 -14.93
CA ILE A 565 9.87 -5.74 -15.81
C ILE A 565 8.70 -4.79 -16.14
N LYS A 566 7.50 -5.33 -16.42
CA LYS A 566 6.31 -4.48 -16.64
C LYS A 566 5.92 -3.68 -15.40
N LEU A 567 6.03 -4.25 -14.21
CA LEU A 567 5.74 -3.55 -12.95
C LEU A 567 6.81 -2.53 -12.56
N LEU A 568 8.04 -2.64 -13.07
CA LEU A 568 9.04 -1.59 -12.93
C LEU A 568 8.62 -0.32 -13.67
N GLU A 569 7.76 -0.41 -14.69
CA GLU A 569 7.15 0.73 -15.39
C GLU A 569 5.74 1.08 -14.89
N ASP A 570 5.35 0.67 -13.68
CA ASP A 570 4.01 0.96 -13.11
C ASP A 570 3.75 2.47 -12.93
N GLU A 571 2.51 2.92 -13.09
CA GLU A 571 2.17 4.32 -12.87
C GLU A 571 2.33 4.78 -11.41
N ASP A 572 2.27 3.87 -10.44
CA ASP A 572 2.44 4.17 -9.02
C ASP A 572 3.93 4.19 -8.64
N ASP A 573 4.38 5.36 -8.16
CA ASP A 573 5.78 5.60 -7.80
C ASP A 573 6.28 4.71 -6.64
N LEU A 574 5.40 4.37 -5.70
CA LEU A 574 5.77 3.52 -4.57
C LEU A 574 6.03 2.09 -5.02
N ILE A 575 5.22 1.57 -5.95
CA ILE A 575 5.43 0.24 -6.55
C ILE A 575 6.78 0.21 -7.26
N ARG A 576 7.03 1.17 -8.16
CA ARG A 576 8.29 1.23 -8.93
C ARG A 576 9.52 1.31 -8.03
N SER A 577 9.54 2.27 -7.10
CA SER A 577 10.70 2.52 -6.24
C SER A 577 11.01 1.32 -5.32
N LYS A 578 9.97 0.72 -4.71
CA LYS A 578 10.13 -0.43 -3.83
C LYS A 578 10.58 -1.67 -4.61
N LEU A 579 9.91 -1.97 -5.73
CA LEU A 579 10.25 -3.12 -6.57
C LEU A 579 11.67 -3.01 -7.14
N ALA A 580 12.08 -1.82 -7.61
CA ALA A 580 13.43 -1.58 -8.09
C ALA A 580 14.50 -1.86 -7.02
N THR A 581 14.22 -1.52 -5.76
CA THR A 581 15.11 -1.80 -4.63
C THR A 581 15.20 -3.29 -4.33
N ASP A 582 14.06 -4.00 -4.38
CA ASP A 582 14.02 -5.42 -4.06
C ASP A 582 14.60 -6.31 -5.16
N VAL A 583 14.33 -6.01 -6.43
CA VAL A 583 14.81 -6.79 -7.59
C VAL A 583 16.34 -6.76 -7.73
N GLN A 584 16.99 -5.65 -7.37
CA GLN A 584 18.45 -5.54 -7.42
C GLN A 584 19.17 -6.61 -6.57
N LYS A 585 18.51 -7.12 -5.53
CA LYS A 585 19.05 -8.19 -4.66
C LYS A 585 19.21 -9.51 -5.42
N CYS A 586 18.48 -9.73 -6.52
CA CYS A 586 18.48 -11.01 -7.25
C CYS A 586 19.75 -11.21 -8.12
N PHE A 587 20.36 -10.14 -8.65
CA PHE A 587 21.48 -10.25 -9.61
C PHE A 587 22.85 -9.74 -9.13
N SER A 588 23.03 -9.48 -7.83
CA SER A 588 24.34 -9.27 -7.19
C SER A 588 25.16 -8.08 -7.73
N ALA A 589 24.57 -6.88 -7.76
CA ALA A 589 25.35 -5.66 -7.97
C ALA A 589 25.96 -5.19 -6.63
N ALA A 590 27.30 -5.14 -6.54
CA ALA A 590 28.04 -4.66 -5.36
C ALA A 590 27.92 -3.13 -5.11
N VAL A 591 26.98 -2.46 -5.78
CA VAL A 591 26.75 -1.02 -5.67
C VAL A 591 25.24 -0.83 -5.56
N GLU A 592 24.78 -0.36 -4.40
CA GLU A 592 23.45 0.25 -4.26
C GLU A 592 23.44 1.52 -5.11
N VAL A 593 23.05 1.39 -6.38
CA VAL A 593 22.91 2.54 -7.27
C VAL A 593 21.59 3.24 -6.92
N PRO A 594 21.57 4.58 -6.78
CA PRO A 594 20.36 5.31 -6.42
C PRO A 594 19.25 5.10 -7.46
N THR A 595 18.16 4.44 -7.02
CA THR A 595 16.72 4.54 -7.37
C THR A 595 16.27 4.80 -8.83
N GLN A 596 17.15 4.76 -9.83
CA GLN A 596 16.79 4.91 -11.24
C GLN A 596 16.27 3.57 -11.77
N VAL A 597 14.95 3.52 -11.98
CA VAL A 597 14.22 2.35 -12.48
C VAL A 597 14.79 1.89 -13.82
N GLU A 598 15.18 2.83 -14.67
CA GLU A 598 15.75 2.59 -16.01
C GLU A 598 17.05 1.79 -15.93
N LYS A 599 17.88 2.05 -14.90
CA LYS A 599 19.11 1.27 -14.69
C LYS A 599 18.81 -0.15 -14.21
N VAL A 600 17.77 -0.31 -13.39
CA VAL A 600 17.32 -1.64 -12.93
C VAL A 600 16.76 -2.46 -14.10
N LEU A 601 16.06 -1.82 -15.04
CA LEU A 601 15.62 -2.46 -16.29
C LEU A 601 16.80 -2.98 -17.12
N GLU A 602 17.81 -2.13 -17.38
CA GLU A 602 19.03 -2.52 -18.09
C GLU A 602 19.73 -3.71 -17.42
N LEU A 603 19.97 -3.62 -16.11
CA LEU A 603 20.61 -4.69 -15.33
C LEU A 603 19.80 -5.99 -15.34
N SER A 604 18.47 -5.92 -15.39
CA SER A 604 17.60 -7.10 -15.48
C SER A 604 17.78 -7.83 -16.81
N PHE A 605 17.84 -7.09 -17.93
CA PHE A 605 18.10 -7.67 -19.24
C PHE A 605 19.51 -8.26 -19.37
N ASP A 606 20.53 -7.55 -18.85
CA ASP A 606 21.91 -8.04 -18.78
C ASP A 606 22.00 -9.34 -17.96
N HIS A 607 21.34 -9.37 -16.79
CA HIS A 607 21.28 -10.56 -15.96
C HIS A 607 20.65 -11.75 -16.71
N LEU A 608 19.46 -11.57 -17.28
CA LEU A 608 18.76 -12.63 -18.00
C LEU A 608 19.56 -13.14 -19.21
N SER A 609 20.20 -12.24 -19.97
CA SER A 609 21.04 -12.64 -21.10
C SER A 609 22.33 -13.33 -20.68
N SER A 610 22.90 -12.96 -19.52
CA SER A 610 24.06 -13.67 -18.98
C SER A 610 23.72 -15.11 -18.56
N VAL A 611 22.53 -15.31 -18.01
CA VAL A 611 22.05 -16.61 -17.50
C VAL A 611 21.53 -17.49 -18.64
N PHE A 612 20.54 -17.00 -19.40
CA PHE A 612 19.80 -17.78 -20.39
C PHE A 612 20.26 -17.57 -21.83
N GLY A 613 21.27 -16.73 -22.08
CA GLY A 613 21.71 -16.41 -23.44
C GLY A 613 22.18 -17.61 -24.26
N HIS A 614 22.51 -18.74 -23.64
CA HIS A 614 22.89 -19.98 -24.32
C HIS A 614 21.71 -20.85 -24.73
N TRP A 615 20.52 -20.55 -24.22
CA TRP A 615 19.31 -21.31 -24.45
C TRP A 615 18.48 -20.72 -25.59
N ASN A 616 18.23 -21.52 -26.63
CA ASN A 616 17.52 -21.10 -27.84
C ASN A 616 16.09 -20.65 -27.53
N GLU A 617 15.42 -21.24 -26.54
CA GLU A 617 14.08 -20.80 -26.15
C GLU A 617 14.08 -19.39 -25.57
N TYR A 618 15.15 -18.93 -24.92
CA TYR A 618 15.24 -17.52 -24.49
C TYR A 618 15.32 -16.57 -25.69
N PHE A 619 16.08 -16.92 -26.73
CA PHE A 619 16.09 -16.17 -27.99
C PHE A 619 14.70 -16.15 -28.63
N LEU A 620 14.01 -17.30 -28.67
CA LEU A 620 12.63 -17.39 -29.18
C LEU A 620 11.64 -16.61 -28.32
N TYR A 621 11.85 -16.57 -26.99
CA TYR A 621 11.04 -15.81 -26.05
C TYR A 621 11.12 -14.31 -26.34
N LEU A 622 12.34 -13.76 -26.44
CA LEU A 622 12.56 -12.35 -26.82
C LEU A 622 11.95 -12.05 -28.19
N SER A 623 12.08 -12.98 -29.15
CA SER A 623 11.51 -12.84 -30.49
C SER A 623 9.97 -12.73 -30.47
N ARG A 624 9.30 -13.59 -29.69
CA ARG A 624 7.84 -13.53 -29.47
C ARG A 624 7.44 -12.22 -28.81
N TRP A 625 8.19 -11.78 -27.80
CA TRP A 625 7.91 -10.54 -27.07
C TRP A 625 7.97 -9.29 -27.98
N VAL A 626 9.00 -9.17 -28.82
CA VAL A 626 9.10 -8.11 -29.83
C VAL A 626 7.93 -8.18 -30.81
N PHE A 627 7.60 -9.39 -31.28
CA PHE A 627 6.52 -9.59 -32.24
C PHE A 627 5.15 -9.23 -31.68
N ASP A 628 4.83 -9.64 -30.46
CA ASP A 628 3.55 -9.39 -29.78
C ASP A 628 3.41 -7.92 -29.36
N THR A 629 4.49 -7.28 -28.90
CA THR A 629 4.49 -5.86 -28.52
C THR A 629 4.37 -4.94 -29.73
N ALA A 630 4.96 -5.35 -30.87
CA ALA A 630 4.79 -4.68 -32.14
C ALA A 630 3.46 -5.03 -32.84
N ASP A 631 2.54 -5.72 -32.16
CA ASP A 631 1.25 -6.08 -32.73
C ASP A 631 0.27 -4.90 -32.82
N TYR A 632 -0.55 -4.96 -33.85
CA TYR A 632 -1.64 -4.02 -34.07
C TYR A 632 -2.96 -4.78 -34.01
N THR A 633 -3.75 -4.54 -32.97
CA THR A 633 -5.14 -4.97 -32.94
C THR A 633 -5.99 -3.92 -33.67
N ALA A 634 -6.56 -4.30 -34.81
CA ALA A 634 -7.49 -3.43 -35.53
C ALA A 634 -8.68 -3.09 -34.63
N PRO A 635 -9.08 -1.81 -34.50
CA PRO A 635 -10.28 -1.45 -33.77
C PRO A 635 -11.47 -2.24 -34.31
N LEU A 636 -12.24 -2.85 -33.41
CA LEU A 636 -13.49 -3.53 -33.72
C LEU A 636 -14.30 -2.69 -34.73
N LYS A 637 -14.75 -3.33 -35.82
CA LYS A 637 -15.54 -2.71 -36.89
C LYS A 637 -16.80 -2.05 -36.29
N GLY A 638 -16.70 -0.77 -35.96
CA GLY A 638 -17.78 0.02 -35.36
C GLY A 638 -17.40 1.47 -34.99
N GLY A 639 -16.26 1.97 -35.48
CA GLY A 639 -15.64 3.23 -35.04
C GLY A 639 -16.19 4.52 -35.67
N GLY A 640 -17.52 4.68 -35.70
CA GLY A 640 -18.20 5.86 -36.24
C GLY A 640 -18.67 6.89 -35.21
N ASP A 641 -18.34 6.73 -33.92
CA ASP A 641 -18.85 7.62 -32.88
C ASP A 641 -17.75 8.52 -32.31
N LEU A 642 -17.69 9.76 -32.81
CA LEU A 642 -16.81 10.83 -32.33
C LEU A 642 -17.10 11.20 -30.86
N VAL A 643 -18.32 10.96 -30.36
CA VAL A 643 -18.71 11.29 -28.98
C VAL A 643 -18.02 10.37 -27.97
N ARG A 644 -17.74 9.11 -28.34
CA ARG A 644 -16.96 8.19 -27.50
C ARG A 644 -15.48 8.55 -27.41
N ARG A 645 -14.91 9.25 -28.40
CA ARG A 645 -13.49 9.63 -28.41
C ARG A 645 -13.16 10.80 -27.47
N VAL A 646 -14.13 11.63 -27.14
CA VAL A 646 -13.97 12.72 -26.14
C VAL A 646 -13.83 12.16 -24.72
N PHE A 647 -14.32 10.94 -24.51
CA PHE A 647 -14.19 10.18 -23.27
C PHE A 647 -13.28 8.94 -23.45
N ASP A 648 -12.37 8.96 -24.42
CA ASP A 648 -11.33 7.94 -24.52
C ASP A 648 -10.63 7.88 -23.15
N LYS A 649 -10.67 6.70 -22.53
CA LYS A 649 -9.98 6.44 -21.26
C LYS A 649 -8.53 6.88 -21.43
N GLU A 650 -8.03 7.72 -20.51
CA GLU A 650 -6.60 7.98 -20.41
C GLU A 650 -5.87 6.63 -20.33
N ILE A 651 -4.65 6.56 -20.88
CA ILE A 651 -3.86 5.32 -20.93
C ILE A 651 -3.76 4.78 -19.49
N ASP A 652 -4.14 3.51 -19.28
CA ASP A 652 -4.21 2.89 -17.95
C ASP A 652 -2.87 2.89 -17.20
N ASN A 653 -1.76 3.00 -17.95
CA ASN A 653 -0.44 3.24 -17.40
C ASN A 653 0.33 4.22 -18.31
N HIS A 654 0.44 5.47 -17.90
CA HIS A 654 1.16 6.51 -18.67
C HIS A 654 2.68 6.45 -18.49
N HIS A 655 3.18 5.63 -17.55
CA HIS A 655 4.60 5.37 -17.33
C HIS A 655 5.13 4.18 -18.16
N GLU A 656 4.27 3.38 -18.78
CA GLU A 656 4.68 2.23 -19.60
C GLU A 656 5.37 2.67 -20.90
N GLU A 657 6.66 2.35 -21.05
CA GLU A 657 7.46 2.67 -22.23
C GLU A 657 7.69 1.42 -23.09
N LYS A 658 6.63 0.95 -23.75
CA LYS A 658 6.68 -0.26 -24.61
C LYS A 658 7.82 -0.26 -25.64
N LEU A 659 8.18 0.92 -26.16
CA LEU A 659 9.29 1.05 -27.11
C LEU A 659 10.66 0.82 -26.44
N LEU A 660 10.84 1.24 -25.19
CA LEU A 660 12.06 1.03 -24.43
C LEU A 660 12.32 -0.47 -24.24
N ILE A 661 11.32 -1.21 -23.75
CA ILE A 661 11.40 -2.67 -23.60
C ILE A 661 11.67 -3.35 -24.95
N LEU A 662 11.01 -2.90 -26.02
CA LEU A 662 11.24 -3.43 -27.38
C LEU A 662 12.68 -3.21 -27.84
N GLN A 663 13.25 -2.02 -27.61
CA GLN A 663 14.65 -1.72 -27.91
C GLN A 663 15.61 -2.60 -27.10
N PHE A 664 15.37 -2.82 -25.80
CA PHE A 664 16.14 -3.78 -25.00
C PHE A 664 16.07 -5.20 -25.58
N CYS A 665 14.88 -5.73 -25.86
CA CYS A 665 14.75 -7.06 -26.46
C CYS A 665 15.52 -7.17 -27.78
N CYS A 666 15.40 -6.17 -28.66
CA CYS A 666 16.09 -6.14 -29.95
C CYS A 666 17.61 -6.01 -29.83
N ASP A 667 18.13 -5.23 -28.88
CA ASP A 667 19.56 -5.08 -28.64
C ASP A 667 20.17 -6.40 -28.14
N HIS A 668 19.50 -7.04 -27.18
CA HIS A 668 19.92 -8.34 -26.65
C HIS A 668 19.82 -9.44 -27.72
N LEU A 669 18.76 -9.50 -28.53
CA LEU A 669 18.66 -10.42 -29.66
C LEU A 669 19.85 -10.28 -30.62
N GLN A 670 20.26 -9.04 -30.95
CA GLN A 670 21.40 -8.79 -31.81
C GLN A 670 22.74 -9.24 -31.19
N LYS A 671 22.90 -9.11 -29.87
CA LYS A 671 24.08 -9.60 -29.13
C LYS A 671 24.12 -11.14 -29.06
N LEU A 672 22.95 -11.78 -28.91
CA LEU A 672 22.82 -13.22 -28.73
C LEU A 672 22.92 -14.02 -30.03
N ALA A 673 22.57 -13.42 -31.16
CA ALA A 673 22.57 -14.08 -32.47
C ALA A 673 23.93 -14.61 -32.95
N ASN A 674 25.03 -14.38 -32.22
CA ASN A 674 26.34 -14.98 -32.49
C ASN A 674 26.46 -16.48 -32.15
N ARG A 675 25.35 -17.18 -31.91
CA ARG A 675 25.28 -18.58 -31.44
C ARG A 675 24.60 -19.46 -32.49
N ASP A 676 24.79 -20.79 -32.41
CA ASP A 676 24.36 -21.83 -33.36
C ASP A 676 22.83 -21.96 -33.54
N LEU A 677 22.14 -20.90 -33.94
CA LEU A 677 20.72 -20.89 -34.26
C LEU A 677 20.49 -21.40 -35.70
N PRO A 678 19.49 -22.27 -35.94
CA PRO A 678 19.17 -22.72 -37.29
C PRO A 678 18.76 -21.53 -38.19
N GLN A 679 19.45 -21.36 -39.33
CA GLN A 679 19.17 -20.30 -40.31
C GLN A 679 17.69 -20.25 -40.74
N ALA A 680 17.04 -21.42 -40.84
CA ALA A 680 15.62 -21.53 -41.16
C ALA A 680 14.71 -20.80 -40.16
N GLN A 681 15.04 -20.81 -38.85
CA GLN A 681 14.26 -20.12 -37.82
C GLN A 681 14.44 -18.59 -37.92
N LEU A 682 15.64 -18.12 -38.24
CA LEU A 682 15.89 -16.69 -38.44
C LEU A 682 15.12 -16.15 -39.67
N LEU A 683 15.08 -16.93 -40.75
CA LEU A 683 14.30 -16.62 -41.96
C LEU A 683 12.79 -16.59 -41.68
N ASP A 684 12.28 -17.54 -40.89
CA ASP A 684 10.87 -17.57 -40.48
C ASP A 684 10.49 -16.31 -39.68
N TRP A 685 11.28 -15.94 -38.67
CA TRP A 685 11.05 -14.72 -37.89
C TRP A 685 11.11 -13.46 -38.74
N ARG A 686 12.12 -13.33 -39.62
CA ARG A 686 12.21 -12.21 -40.55
C ARG A 686 10.94 -12.10 -41.41
N SER A 687 10.49 -13.22 -41.97
CA SER A 687 9.30 -13.29 -42.83
C SER A 687 8.03 -12.90 -42.08
N LYS A 688 7.91 -13.26 -40.79
CA LYS A 688 6.81 -12.83 -39.92
C LYS A 688 6.75 -11.29 -39.77
N PHE A 689 7.88 -10.64 -39.49
CA PHE A 689 7.93 -9.17 -39.37
C PHE A 689 7.63 -8.46 -40.70
N GLN A 690 8.15 -8.96 -41.81
CA GLN A 690 7.85 -8.44 -43.15
C GLN A 690 6.35 -8.56 -43.48
N SER A 691 5.79 -9.76 -43.32
CA SER A 691 4.36 -10.01 -43.58
C SER A 691 3.45 -9.12 -42.73
N LYS A 692 3.82 -8.93 -41.46
CA LYS A 692 3.10 -8.05 -40.53
C LYS A 692 3.15 -6.59 -40.96
N LEU A 693 4.30 -6.07 -41.40
CA LEU A 693 4.43 -4.72 -41.97
C LEU A 693 3.59 -4.55 -43.24
N LEU A 694 3.60 -5.52 -44.16
CA LEU A 694 2.81 -5.48 -45.39
C LEU A 694 1.30 -5.52 -45.10
N SER A 695 0.87 -6.38 -44.18
CA SER A 695 -0.52 -6.46 -43.72
C SER A 695 -0.97 -5.14 -43.08
N PHE A 696 -0.15 -4.61 -42.16
CA PHE A 696 -0.40 -3.34 -41.49
C PHE A 696 -0.54 -2.17 -42.47
N ALA A 697 0.36 -2.09 -43.45
CA ALA A 697 0.33 -1.07 -44.49
C ALA A 697 -0.95 -1.17 -45.35
N LYS A 698 -1.33 -2.37 -45.80
CA LYS A 698 -2.55 -2.61 -46.58
C LYS A 698 -3.81 -2.18 -45.83
N ASP A 699 -3.92 -2.53 -44.54
CA ASP A 699 -5.08 -2.24 -43.71
C ASP A 699 -5.29 -0.74 -43.41
N HIS A 700 -4.19 0.01 -43.28
CA HIS A 700 -4.22 1.44 -42.95
C HIS A 700 -4.28 2.35 -44.18
N VAL A 701 -3.72 1.93 -45.31
CA VAL A 701 -3.80 2.67 -46.57
C VAL A 701 -5.20 2.52 -47.19
N GLY A 702 -5.84 1.34 -47.06
CA GLY A 702 -7.21 1.11 -47.52
C GLY A 702 -8.29 1.91 -46.77
N LYS A 703 -7.98 2.37 -45.55
CA LYS A 703 -8.84 3.23 -44.72
C LYS A 703 -8.27 4.66 -44.75
N GLN A 704 -8.47 5.42 -45.84
CA GLN A 704 -7.93 6.79 -46.00
C GLN A 704 -8.15 7.66 -44.74
N ARG A 705 -7.15 7.71 -43.86
CA ARG A 705 -6.99 8.67 -42.76
C ARG A 705 -6.07 9.80 -43.22
N GLU A 706 -6.26 10.29 -44.44
CA GLU A 706 -5.40 11.30 -45.09
C GLU A 706 -5.43 12.68 -44.40
N SER A 707 -6.26 12.86 -43.37
CA SER A 707 -6.42 14.14 -42.65
C SER A 707 -5.69 14.25 -41.31
N TRP A 708 -4.79 13.33 -40.94
CA TRP A 708 -3.99 13.50 -39.72
C TRP A 708 -2.85 14.50 -39.93
N VAL A 709 -2.85 15.59 -39.14
CA VAL A 709 -1.81 16.62 -39.17
C VAL A 709 -0.46 15.98 -38.84
N GLY A 710 0.49 16.04 -39.79
CA GLY A 710 1.81 15.40 -39.68
C GLY A 710 1.92 14.02 -40.36
N GLY A 711 0.87 13.47 -40.96
CA GLY A 711 0.89 12.18 -41.67
C GLY A 711 0.55 10.97 -40.79
N VAL A 712 0.10 9.88 -41.41
CA VAL A 712 -0.46 8.69 -40.72
C VAL A 712 0.56 8.02 -39.79
N GLY A 713 1.85 8.10 -40.12
CA GLY A 713 2.94 7.55 -39.30
C GLY A 713 3.11 8.18 -37.92
N ASN A 714 2.53 9.37 -37.67
CA ASN A 714 2.58 10.07 -36.39
C ASN A 714 1.39 9.74 -35.47
N HIS A 715 0.47 8.87 -35.88
CA HIS A 715 -0.67 8.48 -35.06
C HIS A 715 -0.22 7.55 -33.92
N LYS A 716 -0.76 7.75 -32.71
CA LYS A 716 -0.38 7.00 -31.48
C LYS A 716 -0.43 5.48 -31.66
N ASP A 717 -1.47 4.97 -32.33
CA ASP A 717 -1.68 3.54 -32.58
C ASP A 717 -0.87 2.99 -33.78
N VAL A 718 -0.09 3.84 -34.46
CA VAL A 718 0.62 3.50 -35.70
C VAL A 718 2.13 3.48 -35.50
N PHE A 719 2.66 4.41 -34.71
CA PHE A 719 4.10 4.55 -34.53
C PHE A 719 4.77 3.30 -33.93
N LEU A 720 4.26 2.79 -32.79
CA LEU A 720 4.86 1.64 -32.10
C LEU A 720 4.85 0.36 -32.97
N PRO A 721 3.73 -0.04 -33.60
CA PRO A 721 3.75 -1.18 -34.52
C PRO A 721 4.71 -1.00 -35.68
N LEU A 722 4.76 0.17 -36.33
CA LEU A 722 5.67 0.40 -37.44
C LEU A 722 7.13 0.34 -37.03
N TYR A 723 7.51 1.11 -36.00
CA TYR A 723 8.89 1.17 -35.54
C TYR A 723 9.35 -0.20 -34.99
N GLY A 724 8.50 -0.84 -34.18
CA GLY A 724 8.79 -2.14 -33.58
C GLY A 724 8.99 -3.24 -34.62
N ASN A 725 8.12 -3.33 -35.63
CA ASN A 725 8.30 -4.34 -36.69
C ASN A 725 9.49 -4.03 -37.61
N LEU A 726 9.79 -2.75 -37.88
CA LEU A 726 11.01 -2.36 -38.61
C LEU A 726 12.29 -2.71 -37.82
N LEU A 727 12.28 -2.50 -36.51
CA LEU A 727 13.39 -2.88 -35.63
C LEU A 727 13.57 -4.40 -35.55
N GLY A 728 12.47 -5.16 -35.46
CA GLY A 728 12.51 -6.63 -35.59
C GLY A 728 13.11 -7.06 -36.93
N LEU A 729 12.59 -6.53 -38.04
CA LEU A 729 13.10 -6.82 -39.40
C LEU A 729 14.60 -6.50 -39.53
N TYR A 730 15.05 -5.37 -38.97
CA TYR A 730 16.47 -4.99 -38.91
C TYR A 730 17.31 -6.04 -38.19
N VAL A 731 16.92 -6.42 -36.96
CA VAL A 731 17.66 -7.37 -36.13
C VAL A 731 17.80 -8.71 -36.86
N PHE A 732 16.71 -9.31 -37.31
CA PHE A 732 16.76 -10.62 -37.97
C PHE A 732 17.53 -10.58 -39.30
N SER A 733 17.39 -9.50 -40.09
CA SER A 733 18.17 -9.35 -41.33
C SER A 733 19.67 -9.24 -41.02
N ASN A 734 20.04 -8.51 -39.98
CA ASN A 734 21.43 -8.34 -39.55
C ASN A 734 22.03 -9.67 -39.07
N CYS A 735 21.27 -10.43 -38.29
CA CYS A 735 21.65 -11.78 -37.87
C CYS A 735 21.89 -12.68 -39.10
N ILE A 736 20.96 -12.73 -40.06
CA ILE A 736 21.11 -13.56 -41.27
C ILE A 736 22.35 -13.16 -42.07
N PHE A 737 22.59 -11.86 -42.30
CA PHE A 737 23.72 -11.42 -43.11
C PHE A 737 25.09 -11.67 -42.46
N ARG A 738 25.15 -11.82 -41.14
CA ARG A 738 26.38 -12.23 -40.45
C ARG A 738 26.76 -13.69 -40.71
N PHE A 739 25.80 -14.57 -40.99
CA PHE A 739 26.03 -16.02 -41.09
C PHE A 739 25.73 -16.64 -42.47
N SER A 740 24.91 -15.98 -43.30
CA SER A 740 24.50 -16.52 -44.60
C SER A 740 25.48 -16.16 -45.74
N THR A 741 25.94 -17.19 -46.43
CA THR A 741 26.74 -17.12 -47.65
C THR A 741 25.92 -17.30 -48.94
N ASP A 742 24.61 -17.61 -48.84
CA ASP A 742 23.77 -17.88 -50.02
C ASP A 742 23.35 -16.59 -50.73
N SER A 743 23.79 -16.44 -51.98
CA SER A 743 23.47 -15.29 -52.84
C SER A 743 22.00 -15.22 -53.27
N ASN A 744 21.27 -16.34 -53.28
CA ASN A 744 19.87 -16.38 -53.70
C ASN A 744 18.94 -15.83 -52.61
N ASP A 745 19.18 -16.21 -51.35
CA ASP A 745 18.47 -15.66 -50.19
C ASP A 745 18.64 -14.13 -50.12
N LYS A 746 19.87 -13.64 -50.33
CA LYS A 746 20.17 -12.20 -50.33
C LYS A 746 19.40 -11.45 -51.43
N LYS A 747 19.24 -12.03 -52.62
CA LYS A 747 18.45 -11.43 -53.71
C LYS A 747 16.96 -11.38 -53.40
N ALA A 748 16.40 -12.45 -52.86
CA ALA A 748 14.99 -12.48 -52.43
C ALA A 748 14.74 -11.42 -51.34
N MET A 749 15.63 -11.32 -50.35
CA MET A 749 15.54 -10.35 -49.27
C MET A 749 15.61 -8.89 -49.75
N VAL A 750 16.32 -8.60 -50.85
CA VAL A 750 16.34 -7.25 -51.44
C VAL A 750 15.05 -6.95 -52.20
N ALA A 751 14.47 -7.92 -52.91
CA ALA A 751 13.17 -7.75 -53.58
C ALA A 751 12.06 -7.44 -52.56
N ASP A 752 12.09 -8.09 -51.39
CA ASP A 752 11.19 -7.81 -50.27
C ASP A 752 11.21 -6.34 -49.85
N MET A 753 12.39 -5.69 -49.84
CA MET A 753 12.53 -4.30 -49.40
C MET A 753 11.91 -3.31 -50.38
N VAL A 754 11.92 -3.62 -51.68
CA VAL A 754 11.25 -2.80 -52.70
C VAL A 754 9.73 -2.85 -52.50
N GLU A 755 9.16 -4.04 -52.31
CA GLU A 755 7.73 -4.20 -52.02
C GLU A 755 7.34 -3.46 -50.73
N LEU A 756 8.12 -3.65 -49.67
CA LEU A 756 7.86 -3.07 -48.36
C LEU A 756 7.87 -1.54 -48.41
N GLY A 757 8.84 -0.94 -49.09
CA GLY A 757 8.92 0.52 -49.09
C GLY A 757 7.92 1.21 -50.01
N GLU A 758 7.43 0.57 -51.07
CA GLU A 758 6.23 1.05 -51.78
C GLU A 758 5.00 1.01 -50.87
N ALA A 759 4.82 -0.06 -50.09
CA ALA A 759 3.72 -0.18 -49.14
C ALA A 759 3.83 0.84 -47.97
N LEU A 760 5.04 1.13 -47.49
CA LEU A 760 5.27 2.00 -46.34
C LEU A 760 5.34 3.50 -46.67
N LYS A 761 5.39 3.88 -47.95
CA LYS A 761 5.50 5.27 -48.43
C LYS A 761 4.60 6.28 -47.68
N PRO A 762 3.34 5.98 -47.32
CA PRO A 762 2.48 6.91 -46.59
C PRO A 762 2.93 7.22 -45.13
N PHE A 763 3.73 6.34 -44.54
CA PHE A 763 4.17 6.45 -43.13
C PHE A 763 5.56 7.07 -42.99
N LEU A 764 6.38 7.09 -44.06
CA LEU A 764 7.75 7.61 -44.07
C LEU A 764 7.86 9.14 -43.90
N ARG A 765 6.75 9.85 -43.66
CA ARG A 765 6.78 11.26 -43.23
C ARG A 765 7.21 11.41 -41.77
N ASN A 766 7.08 10.36 -40.96
CA ASN A 766 7.63 10.37 -39.61
C ASN A 766 9.16 10.17 -39.69
N PRO A 767 9.98 11.06 -39.10
CA PRO A 767 11.43 11.01 -39.24
C PRO A 767 12.06 9.79 -38.54
N LEU A 768 11.53 9.33 -37.40
CA LEU A 768 12.02 8.13 -36.71
C LEU A 768 11.75 6.87 -37.54
N VAL A 769 10.55 6.73 -38.10
CA VAL A 769 10.18 5.60 -38.97
C VAL A 769 10.98 5.62 -40.27
N SER A 770 11.14 6.79 -40.89
CA SER A 770 11.94 6.95 -42.12
C SER A 770 13.41 6.61 -41.89
N ASN A 771 14.03 7.12 -40.82
CA ASN A 771 15.42 6.83 -40.52
C ASN A 771 15.63 5.36 -40.12
N MET A 772 14.69 4.75 -39.39
CA MET A 772 14.72 3.31 -39.11
C MET A 772 14.65 2.48 -40.40
N PHE A 773 13.73 2.81 -41.32
CA PHE A 773 13.64 2.12 -42.62
C PHE A 773 14.91 2.31 -43.46
N ARG A 774 15.51 3.52 -43.46
CA ARG A 774 16.82 3.77 -44.09
C ARG A 774 17.93 2.89 -43.52
N VAL A 775 17.93 2.63 -42.20
CA VAL A 775 18.90 1.70 -41.58
C VAL A 775 18.71 0.28 -42.12
N VAL A 776 17.46 -0.19 -42.24
CA VAL A 776 17.17 -1.51 -42.85
C VAL A 776 17.64 -1.58 -44.30
N VAL A 777 17.36 -0.56 -45.10
CA VAL A 777 17.77 -0.49 -46.52
C VAL A 777 19.30 -0.52 -46.64
N ARG A 778 20.01 0.33 -45.89
CA ARG A 778 21.49 0.36 -45.89
C ARG A 778 22.11 -0.96 -45.46
N LEU A 779 21.47 -1.68 -44.55
CA LEU A 779 21.93 -3.01 -44.13
C LEU A 779 21.87 -4.01 -45.30
N HIS A 780 20.82 -3.97 -46.12
CA HIS A 780 20.65 -4.82 -47.30
C HIS A 780 21.54 -4.38 -48.47
N GLU A 781 21.79 -3.08 -48.64
CA GLU A 781 22.74 -2.56 -49.64
C GLU A 781 24.17 -3.02 -49.35
N LYS A 782 24.60 -2.95 -48.08
CA LYS A 782 25.95 -3.37 -47.67
C LYS A 782 26.19 -4.87 -47.82
N SER A 783 25.14 -5.70 -47.83
CA SER A 783 25.29 -7.15 -47.98
C SER A 783 25.41 -7.61 -49.44
N MET A 784 25.16 -6.71 -50.40
CA MET A 784 25.32 -6.93 -51.83
C MET A 784 26.58 -6.19 -52.33
N ASP A 785 27.48 -6.87 -53.04
CA ASP A 785 28.66 -6.22 -53.63
C ASP A 785 28.25 -5.20 -54.72
N ASN A 786 28.06 -3.95 -54.29
CA ASN A 786 28.33 -2.66 -54.95
C ASN A 786 28.03 -2.45 -56.45
N SER A 787 27.04 -3.09 -57.08
CA SER A 787 26.73 -2.71 -58.48
C SER A 787 25.31 -2.83 -59.05
N LEU A 788 24.27 -3.34 -58.36
CA LEU A 788 23.03 -3.66 -59.09
C LEU A 788 21.67 -3.25 -58.49
N VAL A 789 21.58 -2.67 -57.29
CA VAL A 789 20.27 -2.21 -56.79
C VAL A 789 20.40 -0.86 -56.09
N ASP A 790 19.90 0.19 -56.74
CA ASP A 790 19.72 1.50 -56.13
C ASP A 790 18.34 1.55 -55.45
N LEU A 791 18.32 1.36 -54.12
CA LEU A 791 17.09 1.45 -53.31
C LEU A 791 16.73 2.91 -52.95
N SER A 792 17.44 3.91 -53.50
CA SER A 792 17.19 5.33 -53.22
C SER A 792 15.80 5.80 -53.61
N SER A 793 15.17 5.15 -54.60
CA SER A 793 13.81 5.47 -55.06
C SER A 793 12.73 5.25 -53.99
N VAL A 794 13.05 4.45 -52.98
CA VAL A 794 12.13 4.01 -51.92
C VAL A 794 12.28 4.90 -50.66
N LEU A 795 13.29 5.76 -50.61
CA LEU A 795 13.63 6.58 -49.45
C LEU A 795 13.03 7.99 -49.58
N ALA A 796 12.22 8.40 -48.60
CA ALA A 796 11.63 9.74 -48.53
C ALA A 796 11.89 10.41 -47.16
N GLY A 797 12.07 11.73 -47.12
CA GLY A 797 12.23 12.53 -45.90
C GLY A 797 13.68 12.91 -45.54
N GLU A 798 13.86 13.74 -44.51
CA GLU A 798 15.16 14.26 -44.04
C GLU A 798 16.06 13.15 -43.48
N ILE A 799 17.36 13.26 -43.75
CA ILE A 799 18.38 12.31 -43.28
C ILE A 799 18.87 12.77 -41.91
N TRP A 800 18.72 11.92 -40.90
CA TRP A 800 19.32 12.16 -39.59
C TRP A 800 20.71 11.53 -39.55
N GLU A 801 21.76 12.36 -39.66
CA GLU A 801 23.14 11.91 -39.50
C GLU A 801 23.38 11.39 -38.07
N GLY A 802 23.91 10.17 -37.96
CA GLY A 802 24.17 9.53 -36.66
C GLY A 802 22.96 8.87 -35.99
N PHE A 803 21.85 8.68 -36.69
CA PHE A 803 20.66 7.99 -36.16
C PHE A 803 21.00 6.61 -35.57
N ASP A 804 20.54 6.37 -34.34
CA ASP A 804 20.64 5.09 -33.66
C ASP A 804 19.26 4.40 -33.57
N PRO A 805 19.11 3.16 -34.08
CA PRO A 805 17.91 2.35 -33.87
C PRO A 805 17.52 2.16 -32.39
N TYR A 806 18.50 2.26 -31.48
CA TYR A 806 18.36 2.04 -30.03
C TYR A 806 18.45 3.34 -29.21
N PHE A 807 17.94 4.44 -29.76
CA PHE A 807 18.08 5.79 -29.17
C PHE A 807 17.55 5.98 -27.74
N LEU A 808 16.71 5.08 -27.21
CA LEU A 808 16.25 5.14 -25.80
C LEU A 808 17.24 4.47 -24.84
N LEU A 809 18.20 3.70 -25.37
CA LEU A 809 19.25 3.03 -24.58
C LEU A 809 20.52 3.87 -24.46
N ARG A 810 20.54 5.08 -25.05
CA ARG A 810 21.67 6.03 -25.04
C ARG A 810 21.28 7.32 -24.35
#